data_AF-A0A1B7T7L0-F1
#
_entry.id   AF-A0A1B7T7L0-F1
#
_cell.length_a   1.000
_cell.length_b   1.000
_cell.length_c   1.000
_cell.angle_alpha   90.00
_cell.angle_beta   90.00
_cell.angle_gamma   90.00
#
_symmetry.space_group_name_H-M   'P 1'
#
loop_
_entity.id
_entity.type
_entity.pdbx_description
1 polymer ?
#
loop_
_entity_poly.entity_id
_entity_poly.type
_entity_poly.pdbx_seq_one_letter_code
_entity_poly.pdbx_strand_id
1 'polypeptide(L)'
;MLHLSTLDDEGDEVSSQTINVGGDREEEEEEEENDSSAGFGNGGKINVKSSTIVNVTYWTTELTKCLHFEIPVSLRKNLCVIYYHLALVKGQRVNRSLFVDTFVDLLEALGEQTFNDYRNVLKQKGLVLDYTPLLNFFLDFLPDPEAEYQKKDINNESDHKLLRILLKLSHHSRTFFDDSNDRCLTEISQFVTSSLSPNTVSVVLPILAGTTPYHYFENKSCMDMFKFVFAIWKNGVVSSSIDVQWYQFLSDIIFEGYNQLITEESPKIVSKSKIEFNEFGFLNEEQVDFIFNRLRIALIKECEVASFTTIITTLVYSINGEKMLQKVKQLMDSLETYIHPSNTGHWSQLCAKFVMTFIKIYHHRAKLEEESLALYRKDLYLNQNTHCILVDIFQNAIFNGSLSKYSKFATCYISSLAYLIDLNPKNKIELMDKILIEIYTPYPHSIEREIVALKQFGRISRFYCNTPIYRMHITNVITMIINKIDPSDPDMGVPLLNCLLCIISFTPLEILDSGKDKDFYSSCQPYLEKHLMDIRAGIHDSAYTEEYKFAFEVSTTLFKPIVDSLVTKFFTFVSSKAEETMFFKITQLFLIMIESMSKDVFDYFCEKFISYLLDDSSYLNCLSPNVVIVAVVTGCMLKRNNKLFKPLIESFAVNIDKEVEQHKGNVRSNELHERDNRL
;
A
#
# COMPACT_ATOMS: atom_id res chain seq x y z
N MET A 1 -6.64 -9.77 6.57
CA MET A 1 -5.27 -9.36 6.18
C MET A 1 -4.63 -10.54 5.47
N LEU A 2 -4.65 -10.53 4.15
CA LEU A 2 -3.80 -11.34 3.26
C LEU A 2 -3.51 -10.38 2.11
N HIS A 3 -2.29 -9.84 2.05
CA HIS A 3 -1.87 -8.91 1.02
C HIS A 3 -1.66 -9.69 -0.29
N LEU A 4 -2.54 -9.49 -1.27
CA LEU A 4 -2.28 -9.86 -2.65
C LEU A 4 -1.21 -8.92 -3.20
N SER A 5 -0.06 -9.50 -3.52
CA SER A 5 1.09 -8.90 -4.20
C SER A 5 0.68 -8.25 -5.52
N THR A 6 0.87 -6.95 -5.63
CA THR A 6 0.93 -6.23 -6.91
C THR A 6 2.36 -6.32 -7.42
N LEU A 7 2.63 -7.30 -8.27
CA LEU A 7 3.77 -7.28 -9.19
C LEU A 7 3.24 -6.71 -10.50
N ASP A 8 3.90 -5.63 -10.97
CA ASP A 8 3.95 -5.07 -12.33
C ASP A 8 4.14 -3.55 -12.21
N ASP A 9 5.37 -3.09 -11.95
CA ASP A 9 5.78 -1.70 -12.18
C ASP A 9 7.22 -1.72 -12.70
N GLU A 10 7.39 -1.84 -14.02
CA GLU A 10 8.66 -1.54 -14.68
C GLU A 10 8.70 -0.05 -15.08
N GLY A 11 9.80 0.61 -14.68
CA GLY A 11 10.60 1.52 -15.50
C GLY A 11 9.98 2.83 -15.98
N ASP A 12 10.24 3.92 -15.26
CA ASP A 12 11.00 5.08 -15.75
C ASP A 12 10.89 6.22 -14.73
N GLU A 13 11.88 6.30 -13.84
CA GLU A 13 12.05 7.42 -12.91
C GLU A 13 12.91 8.52 -13.54
N VAL A 14 12.31 9.69 -13.70
CA VAL A 14 13.06 10.93 -13.91
C VAL A 14 13.41 11.50 -12.55
N SER A 15 14.72 11.48 -12.29
CA SER A 15 15.46 12.03 -11.15
C SER A 15 14.89 13.31 -10.53
N SER A 16 14.46 13.21 -9.26
CA SER A 16 14.48 14.32 -8.30
C SER A 16 14.44 13.78 -6.87
N GLN A 17 15.62 13.47 -6.35
CA GLN A 17 15.82 12.84 -5.06
C GLN A 17 15.44 13.77 -3.89
N THR A 18 14.35 13.48 -3.18
CA THR A 18 14.08 14.03 -1.85
C THR A 18 13.59 12.94 -0.87
N ILE A 19 14.05 13.08 0.37
CA ILE A 19 13.98 12.14 1.49
C ILE A 19 12.53 11.69 1.74
N ASN A 20 12.23 10.44 1.39
CA ASN A 20 10.98 9.76 1.71
C ASN A 20 11.35 8.51 2.54
N VAL A 21 11.32 8.62 3.87
CA VAL A 21 11.76 7.59 4.84
C VAL A 21 10.85 6.33 4.85
N GLY A 22 10.14 6.04 3.76
CA GLY A 22 9.32 4.83 3.63
C GLY A 22 9.09 4.36 2.20
N GLY A 23 9.87 4.84 1.22
CA GLY A 23 9.73 4.47 -0.19
C GLY A 23 10.95 3.78 -0.81
N ASP A 24 12.14 3.89 -0.22
CA ASP A 24 13.41 3.68 -0.93
C ASP A 24 13.98 2.26 -0.79
N ARG A 25 13.15 1.21 -0.64
CA ARG A 25 13.67 -0.17 -0.51
C ARG A 25 14.31 -0.70 -1.81
N GLU A 26 13.87 -0.23 -2.98
CA GLU A 26 14.35 -0.77 -4.26
C GLU A 26 15.71 -0.17 -4.70
N GLU A 27 16.01 1.10 -4.38
CA GLU A 27 17.33 1.70 -4.63
C GLU A 27 18.39 1.21 -3.61
N GLU A 28 17.99 0.88 -2.37
CA GLU A 28 18.88 0.35 -1.34
C GLU A 28 19.43 -1.06 -1.72
N GLU A 29 18.63 -1.90 -2.40
CA GLU A 29 19.01 -3.27 -2.79
C GLU A 29 20.07 -3.32 -3.92
N GLU A 30 20.01 -2.43 -4.93
CA GLU A 30 21.03 -2.38 -6.01
C GLU A 30 22.37 -1.78 -5.52
N GLU A 31 22.36 -0.90 -4.51
CA GLU A 31 23.58 -0.28 -3.97
C GLU A 31 24.26 -1.13 -2.87
N GLU A 32 23.54 -2.01 -2.16
CA GLU A 32 24.13 -3.00 -1.26
C GLU A 32 25.09 -3.96 -1.99
N GLU A 33 24.78 -4.33 -3.23
CA GLU A 33 25.69 -5.12 -4.09
C GLU A 33 26.98 -4.35 -4.41
N ASN A 34 26.92 -3.03 -4.58
CA ASN A 34 28.09 -2.22 -4.88
C ASN A 34 28.96 -1.94 -3.66
N ASP A 35 28.39 -1.64 -2.49
CA ASP A 35 29.15 -1.37 -1.25
C ASP A 35 29.71 -2.67 -0.62
N SER A 36 29.05 -3.81 -0.85
CA SER A 36 29.62 -5.13 -0.54
C SER A 36 30.76 -5.53 -1.50
N SER A 37 30.77 -5.02 -2.73
CA SER A 37 31.86 -5.20 -3.70
C SER A 37 33.07 -4.28 -3.43
N ALA A 38 32.84 -3.10 -2.83
CA ALA A 38 33.86 -2.09 -2.56
C ALA A 38 34.59 -2.31 -1.22
N GLY A 39 35.31 -3.43 -1.11
CA GLY A 39 36.43 -3.57 -0.17
C GLY A 39 36.10 -3.83 1.31
N PHE A 40 34.84 -3.99 1.69
CA PHE A 40 34.48 -4.58 2.98
C PHE A 40 34.48 -6.11 2.86
N GLY A 41 35.68 -6.70 2.95
CA GLY A 41 35.98 -8.08 2.55
C GLY A 41 34.98 -9.15 3.01
N ASN A 42 34.14 -9.58 2.08
CA ASN A 42 33.58 -10.93 2.07
C ASN A 42 34.49 -11.83 1.22
N GLY A 43 35.08 -12.86 1.84
CA GLY A 43 35.80 -13.90 1.08
C GLY A 43 36.97 -14.61 1.78
N GLY A 44 37.29 -14.27 3.02
CA GLY A 44 38.25 -15.07 3.79
C GLY A 44 37.52 -16.18 4.54
N LYS A 45 37.68 -17.46 4.13
CA LYS A 45 37.39 -18.60 5.01
C LYS A 45 38.09 -18.33 6.35
N ILE A 46 37.31 -18.12 7.40
CA ILE A 46 37.83 -17.89 8.75
C ILE A 46 38.56 -19.17 9.14
N ASN A 47 39.90 -19.16 9.04
CA ASN A 47 40.73 -20.18 9.64
C ASN A 47 40.55 -20.08 11.15
N VAL A 48 40.50 -21.21 11.85
CA VAL A 48 40.29 -21.31 13.32
C VAL A 48 41.29 -20.47 14.15
N LYS A 49 42.35 -19.92 13.53
CA LYS A 49 43.32 -18.99 14.14
C LYS A 49 42.97 -17.49 14.04
N SER A 50 41.93 -17.10 13.31
CA SER A 50 41.51 -15.69 13.12
C SER A 50 40.21 -15.35 13.87
N SER A 51 39.79 -16.17 14.83
CA SER A 51 38.66 -15.91 15.75
C SER A 51 38.81 -14.66 16.62
N THR A 52 39.95 -13.98 16.53
CA THR A 52 40.30 -12.75 17.25
C THR A 52 40.06 -11.46 16.46
N ILE A 53 39.79 -11.53 15.15
CA ILE A 53 39.40 -10.33 14.38
C ILE A 53 37.89 -10.17 14.51
N VAL A 54 37.47 -9.37 15.49
CA VAL A 54 36.08 -8.93 15.65
C VAL A 54 35.74 -8.02 14.47
N ASN A 55 35.24 -8.60 13.38
CA ASN A 55 34.67 -7.79 12.30
C ASN A 55 33.29 -7.31 12.73
N VAL A 56 33.18 -6.01 13.03
CA VAL A 56 31.94 -5.37 13.48
C VAL A 56 30.85 -5.46 12.41
N THR A 57 31.19 -5.40 11.13
CA THR A 57 30.20 -5.49 10.06
C THR A 57 29.59 -6.89 10.02
N TYR A 58 30.42 -7.93 10.06
CA TYR A 58 29.98 -9.33 10.10
C TYR A 58 28.99 -9.60 11.25
N TRP A 59 29.34 -9.21 12.48
CA TRP A 59 28.45 -9.42 13.63
C TRP A 59 27.18 -8.57 13.58
N THR A 60 27.23 -7.41 12.92
CA THR A 60 26.03 -6.60 12.70
C THR A 60 25.10 -7.28 11.70
N THR A 61 25.62 -7.84 10.61
CA THR A 61 24.82 -8.60 9.64
C THR A 61 24.22 -9.87 10.24
N GLU A 62 24.93 -10.55 11.16
CA GLU A 62 24.36 -11.67 11.89
C GLU A 62 23.31 -11.23 12.92
N LEU A 63 23.48 -10.05 13.53
CA LEU A 63 22.47 -9.48 14.42
C LEU A 63 21.19 -9.11 13.67
N THR A 64 21.27 -8.44 12.51
CA THR A 64 20.08 -8.07 11.71
C THR A 64 19.27 -9.31 11.33
N LYS A 65 19.95 -10.39 10.93
CA LYS A 65 19.32 -11.70 10.73
C LYS A 65 18.65 -12.25 11.98
N CYS A 66 19.06 -11.89 13.19
CA CYS A 66 18.45 -12.34 14.44
C CYS A 66 17.27 -11.46 14.91
N LEU A 67 17.03 -10.30 14.29
CA LEU A 67 15.99 -9.36 14.75
C LEU A 67 14.55 -9.85 14.49
N HIS A 68 14.37 -10.91 13.69
CA HIS A 68 13.07 -11.60 13.55
C HIS A 68 12.66 -12.40 14.79
N PHE A 69 13.58 -12.64 15.73
CA PHE A 69 13.30 -13.26 17.02
C PHE A 69 12.96 -12.19 18.07
N GLU A 70 12.20 -12.58 19.09
CA GLU A 70 11.96 -11.71 20.24
C GLU A 70 13.24 -11.52 21.06
N ILE A 71 13.63 -10.25 21.25
CA ILE A 71 14.80 -9.86 22.04
C ILE A 71 14.34 -9.13 23.30
N PRO A 72 14.91 -9.44 24.49
CA PRO A 72 14.58 -8.71 25.71
C PRO A 72 14.77 -7.19 25.56
N VAL A 73 13.80 -6.42 26.03
CA VAL A 73 13.79 -4.95 25.91
C VAL A 73 15.04 -4.30 26.53
N SER A 74 15.59 -4.88 27.61
CA SER A 74 16.84 -4.42 28.22
C SER A 74 18.04 -4.57 27.29
N LEU A 75 18.10 -5.66 26.53
CA LEU A 75 19.13 -5.90 25.54
C LEU A 75 18.93 -4.99 24.33
N ARG A 76 17.70 -4.85 23.83
CA ARG A 76 17.35 -3.91 22.74
C ARG A 76 17.77 -2.48 23.08
N LYS A 77 17.48 -2.01 24.30
CA LYS A 77 17.93 -0.71 24.82
C LYS A 77 19.46 -0.54 24.71
N ASN A 78 20.23 -1.53 25.16
CA ASN A 78 21.69 -1.47 25.11
C ASN A 78 22.22 -1.46 23.66
N LEU A 79 21.61 -2.27 22.78
CA LEU A 79 21.96 -2.31 21.36
C LEU A 79 21.66 -0.97 20.67
N CYS A 80 20.52 -0.33 20.95
CA CYS A 80 20.21 1.00 20.41
C CYS A 80 21.29 2.03 20.77
N VAL A 81 21.77 2.05 22.02
CA VAL A 81 22.85 2.96 22.46
C VAL A 81 24.15 2.67 21.70
N ILE A 82 24.50 1.38 21.55
CA ILE A 82 25.71 0.97 20.83
C ILE A 82 25.66 1.43 19.37
N TYR A 83 24.59 1.09 18.65
CA TYR A 83 24.48 1.41 17.22
C TYR A 83 24.32 2.91 16.95
N TYR A 84 23.67 3.65 17.84
CA TYR A 84 23.62 5.12 17.77
C TYR A 84 25.03 5.73 17.81
N HIS A 85 25.85 5.37 18.80
CA HIS A 85 27.20 5.91 18.92
C HIS A 85 28.15 5.36 17.84
N LEU A 86 27.96 4.11 17.41
CA LEU A 86 28.77 3.50 16.36
C LEU A 86 28.55 4.18 15.00
N ALA A 87 27.31 4.58 14.69
CA ALA A 87 26.99 5.35 13.49
C ALA A 87 27.65 6.75 13.49
N LEU A 88 27.89 7.33 14.67
CA LEU A 88 28.50 8.66 14.84
C LEU A 88 30.03 8.66 14.90
N VAL A 89 30.69 7.50 14.74
CA VAL A 89 32.15 7.40 14.76
C VAL A 89 32.77 8.21 13.60
N LYS A 90 33.81 8.98 13.92
CA LYS A 90 34.65 9.73 12.97
C LYS A 90 36.07 9.14 12.92
N GLY A 91 36.81 9.40 11.84
CA GLY A 91 38.24 9.06 11.73
C GLY A 91 38.58 7.72 11.06
N GLN A 92 37.59 6.89 10.74
CA GLN A 92 37.77 5.67 9.94
C GLN A 92 36.63 5.47 8.94
N ARG A 93 36.87 4.66 7.89
CA ARG A 93 35.84 4.21 6.97
C ARG A 93 34.97 3.18 7.69
N VAL A 94 33.66 3.39 7.65
CA VAL A 94 32.67 2.60 8.38
C VAL A 94 31.48 2.42 7.45
N ASN A 95 30.91 1.22 7.41
CA ASN A 95 29.61 0.99 6.79
C ASN A 95 28.51 1.58 7.71
N ARG A 96 28.24 2.87 7.52
CA ARG A 96 27.32 3.63 8.38
C ARG A 96 25.86 3.29 8.07
N SER A 97 25.52 2.99 6.81
CA SER A 97 24.15 2.60 6.46
C SER A 97 23.73 1.41 7.30
N LEU A 98 24.51 0.32 7.26
CA LEU A 98 24.26 -0.88 8.05
C LEU A 98 24.02 -0.59 9.54
N PHE A 99 24.77 0.33 10.14
CA PHE A 99 24.62 0.68 11.55
C PHE A 99 23.39 1.51 11.86
N VAL A 100 23.04 2.44 10.96
CA VAL A 100 21.81 3.22 11.06
C VAL A 100 20.59 2.34 10.82
N ASP A 101 20.63 1.47 9.83
CA ASP A 101 19.53 0.54 9.51
C ASP A 101 19.31 -0.44 10.66
N THR A 102 20.39 -1.01 11.22
CA THR A 102 20.30 -1.84 12.43
C THR A 102 19.71 -1.05 13.62
N PHE A 103 20.08 0.23 13.77
CA PHE A 103 19.47 1.07 14.81
C PHE A 103 17.97 1.27 14.58
N VAL A 104 17.53 1.51 13.35
CA VAL A 104 16.11 1.66 12.99
C VAL A 104 15.34 0.35 13.21
N ASP A 105 15.89 -0.79 12.78
CA ASP A 105 15.31 -2.11 12.99
C ASP A 105 15.18 -2.47 14.48
N LEU A 106 16.07 -1.95 15.33
CA LEU A 106 15.99 -2.08 16.78
C LEU A 106 14.92 -1.16 17.42
N LEU A 107 14.39 -0.18 16.69
CA LEU A 107 13.25 0.63 17.11
C LEU A 107 11.92 0.07 16.59
N GLU A 108 11.96 -0.61 15.44
CA GLU A 108 10.77 -1.14 14.77
C GLU A 108 10.57 -2.63 15.08
N ALA A 109 9.34 -3.14 14.95
CA ALA A 109 9.09 -4.58 14.98
C ALA A 109 9.24 -5.15 13.58
N LEU A 110 10.27 -5.97 13.37
CA LEU A 110 10.42 -6.75 12.14
C LEU A 110 9.50 -7.99 12.23
N GLY A 111 8.32 -7.96 11.57
CA GLY A 111 7.40 -9.10 11.47
C GLY A 111 5.92 -8.73 11.22
N GLU A 112 5.04 -9.75 11.16
CA GLU A 112 3.57 -9.60 10.94
C GLU A 112 2.84 -8.84 12.07
N GLN A 113 3.53 -8.54 13.17
CA GLN A 113 3.02 -7.73 14.27
C GLN A 113 3.45 -6.26 14.10
N THR A 114 2.92 -5.63 13.05
CA THR A 114 3.10 -4.20 12.70
C THR A 114 2.63 -3.20 13.77
N PHE A 115 2.15 -3.70 14.92
CA PHE A 115 1.60 -2.93 16.03
C PHE A 115 2.56 -2.72 17.20
N ASN A 116 3.72 -3.41 17.22
CA ASN A 116 4.70 -3.27 18.30
C ASN A 116 5.80 -2.27 17.94
N ASP A 117 5.47 -0.98 17.96
CA ASP A 117 6.52 0.05 17.92
C ASP A 117 7.31 0.02 19.24
N TYR A 118 8.55 -0.48 19.21
CA TYR A 118 9.41 -0.54 20.38
C TYR A 118 9.85 0.86 20.83
N ARG A 119 9.62 1.93 20.05
CA ARG A 119 9.96 3.30 20.44
C ARG A 119 9.32 3.68 21.76
N ASN A 120 8.01 3.46 21.92
CA ASN A 120 7.28 3.78 23.15
C ASN A 120 7.77 2.94 24.32
N VAL A 121 8.01 1.65 24.10
CA VAL A 121 8.48 0.72 25.13
C VAL A 121 9.89 1.10 25.60
N LEU A 122 10.80 1.42 24.68
CA LEU A 122 12.18 1.84 24.97
C LEU A 122 12.21 3.19 25.70
N LYS A 123 11.34 4.13 25.32
CA LYS A 123 11.15 5.41 26.01
C LYS A 123 10.69 5.20 27.46
N GLN A 124 9.69 4.34 27.68
CA GLN A 124 9.23 3.97 29.03
C GLN A 124 10.31 3.26 29.86
N LYS A 125 11.20 2.49 29.23
CA LYS A 125 12.39 1.89 29.88
C LYS A 125 13.55 2.87 30.07
N GLY A 126 13.35 4.16 29.76
CA GLY A 126 14.32 5.23 29.98
C GLY A 126 15.54 5.14 29.07
N LEU A 127 15.35 4.81 27.78
CA LEU A 127 16.39 5.05 26.77
C LEU A 127 16.58 6.56 26.59
N VAL A 128 17.81 7.02 26.76
CA VAL A 128 18.21 8.41 26.56
C VAL A 128 19.47 8.42 25.69
N LEU A 129 19.47 9.25 24.65
CA LEU A 129 20.57 9.40 23.70
C LEU A 129 21.12 10.83 23.76
N ASP A 130 22.45 10.98 23.73
CA ASP A 130 23.11 12.28 23.72
C ASP A 130 23.13 12.87 22.30
N TYR A 131 22.47 14.02 22.12
CA TYR A 131 22.36 14.72 20.83
C TYR A 131 23.63 15.48 20.44
N THR A 132 24.54 15.75 21.39
CA THR A 132 25.72 16.61 21.19
C THR A 132 26.66 16.11 20.09
N PRO A 133 27.03 14.81 20.03
CA PRO A 133 27.93 14.30 19.00
C PRO A 133 27.32 14.40 17.60
N LEU A 134 25.99 14.25 17.49
CA LEU A 134 25.24 14.38 16.24
C LEU A 134 25.23 15.83 15.74
N LEU A 135 24.93 16.81 16.61
CA LEU A 135 25.02 18.23 16.25
C LEU A 135 26.45 18.63 15.83
N ASN A 136 27.46 18.14 16.56
CA ASN A 136 28.86 18.35 16.20
C ASN A 136 29.25 17.67 14.88
N PHE A 137 28.50 16.66 14.41
CA PHE A 137 28.67 16.11 13.08
C PHE A 137 28.05 17.03 12.04
N PHE A 138 26.84 17.54 12.27
CA PHE A 138 26.22 18.48 11.34
C PHE A 138 27.01 19.77 11.13
N LEU A 139 27.76 20.25 12.13
CA LEU A 139 28.68 21.38 11.97
C LEU A 139 29.71 21.17 10.84
N ASP A 140 30.14 19.94 10.58
CA ASP A 140 31.14 19.66 9.53
C ASP A 140 30.60 19.93 8.11
N PHE A 141 29.27 20.01 7.94
CA PHE A 141 28.58 20.32 6.68
C PHE A 141 28.27 21.81 6.49
N LEU A 142 28.50 22.63 7.53
CA LEU A 142 28.34 24.07 7.41
C LEU A 142 29.63 24.70 6.84
N PRO A 143 29.53 25.90 6.24
CA PRO A 143 30.70 26.62 5.74
C PRO A 143 31.69 26.93 6.86
N ASP A 144 32.94 26.52 6.69
CA ASP A 144 34.04 26.90 7.57
C ASP A 144 34.51 28.33 7.22
N PRO A 145 34.86 29.18 8.21
CA PRO A 145 35.47 30.48 7.95
C PRO A 145 36.71 30.41 7.05
N GLU A 146 37.46 29.30 7.12
CA GLU A 146 38.64 29.05 6.31
C GLU A 146 38.35 27.96 5.27
N ALA A 147 38.29 28.34 3.99
CA ALA A 147 37.92 27.43 2.90
C ALA A 147 38.82 26.17 2.81
N GLU A 148 40.09 26.26 3.22
CA GLU A 148 41.03 25.13 3.25
C GLU A 148 40.65 24.07 4.30
N TYR A 149 39.87 24.44 5.31
CA TYR A 149 39.40 23.56 6.38
C TYR A 149 37.97 23.07 6.17
N GLN A 150 37.34 23.38 5.03
CA GLN A 150 36.01 22.85 4.70
C GLN A 150 36.06 21.31 4.72
N LYS A 151 35.37 20.70 5.69
CA LYS A 151 35.43 19.26 5.91
C LYS A 151 34.52 18.48 4.97
N LYS A 152 33.32 19.02 4.69
CA LYS A 152 32.27 18.37 3.90
C LYS A 152 31.60 19.36 2.97
N ASP A 153 31.36 18.95 1.73
CA ASP A 153 30.63 19.76 0.76
C ASP A 153 29.45 18.95 0.20
N ILE A 154 28.26 19.49 0.30
CA ILE A 154 27.03 18.80 -0.12
C ILE A 154 26.91 18.71 -1.64
N ASN A 155 27.68 19.51 -2.38
CA ASN A 155 27.77 19.35 -3.83
C ASN A 155 28.49 18.05 -4.22
N ASN A 156 29.26 17.45 -3.29
CA ASN A 156 29.86 16.13 -3.47
C ASN A 156 28.84 15.05 -3.08
N GLU A 157 28.59 14.13 -4.02
CA GLU A 157 27.62 13.05 -3.86
C GLU A 157 27.88 12.19 -2.60
N SER A 158 29.14 11.88 -2.32
CA SER A 158 29.51 11.06 -1.15
C SER A 158 29.20 11.73 0.19
N ASP A 159 29.38 13.05 0.28
CA ASP A 159 29.09 13.83 1.48
C ASP A 159 27.59 14.09 1.61
N HIS A 160 26.89 14.31 0.50
CA HIS A 160 25.42 14.38 0.48
C HIS A 160 24.77 13.07 0.92
N LYS A 161 25.27 11.91 0.46
CA LYS A 161 24.85 10.58 0.95
C LYS A 161 25.08 10.45 2.47
N LEU A 162 26.25 10.87 2.96
CA LEU A 162 26.53 10.88 4.40
C LEU A 162 25.56 11.76 5.20
N LEU A 163 25.26 12.97 4.70
CA LEU A 163 24.29 13.86 5.34
C LEU A 163 22.91 13.19 5.45
N ARG A 164 22.44 12.53 4.39
CA ARG A 164 21.16 11.79 4.40
C ARG A 164 21.14 10.68 5.45
N ILE A 165 22.20 9.89 5.54
CA ILE A 165 22.32 8.82 6.55
C ILE A 165 22.27 9.40 7.98
N LEU A 166 22.95 10.52 8.22
CA LEU A 166 22.92 11.20 9.53
C LEU A 166 21.55 11.81 9.84
N LEU A 167 20.84 12.33 8.83
CA LEU A 167 19.47 12.82 8.98
C LEU A 167 18.49 11.69 9.30
N LYS A 168 18.63 10.51 8.66
CA LYS A 168 17.88 9.28 9.01
C LYS A 168 18.11 8.94 10.48
N LEU A 169 19.36 8.82 10.91
CA LEU A 169 19.71 8.58 12.32
C LEU A 169 19.11 9.63 13.27
N SER A 170 19.19 10.91 12.90
CA SER A 170 18.65 12.03 13.68
C SER A 170 17.13 11.90 13.88
N HIS A 171 16.41 11.68 12.78
CA HIS A 171 14.95 11.55 12.77
C HIS A 171 14.43 10.44 13.69
N HIS A 172 15.14 9.32 13.74
CA HIS A 172 14.77 8.19 14.60
C HIS A 172 15.26 8.33 16.05
N SER A 173 16.34 9.09 16.30
CA SER A 173 16.92 9.26 17.64
C SER A 173 16.32 10.42 18.44
N ARG A 174 15.73 11.44 17.79
CA ARG A 174 15.22 12.65 18.45
C ARG A 174 14.16 12.42 19.53
N THR A 175 13.43 11.31 19.45
CA THR A 175 12.41 10.92 20.45
C THR A 175 13.02 10.51 21.79
N PHE A 176 14.32 10.16 21.79
CA PHE A 176 15.08 9.71 22.96
C PHE A 176 16.07 10.77 23.48
N PHE A 177 16.03 12.00 22.96
CA PHE A 177 16.82 13.09 23.55
C PHE A 177 16.25 13.48 24.92
N ASP A 178 17.15 13.79 25.86
CA ASP A 178 16.81 14.08 27.25
C ASP A 178 15.75 15.19 27.35
N ASP A 179 14.61 14.86 27.97
CA ASP A 179 13.46 15.75 28.16
C ASP A 179 13.35 16.29 29.60
N SER A 180 14.39 16.09 30.41
CA SER A 180 14.46 16.55 31.80
C SER A 180 14.53 18.08 31.92
N ASN A 181 15.16 18.75 30.95
CA ASN A 181 15.36 20.20 30.91
C ASN A 181 15.22 20.75 29.49
N ASP A 182 15.13 22.07 29.35
CA ASP A 182 14.95 22.76 28.06
C ASP A 182 16.26 22.95 27.27
N ARG A 183 17.37 22.38 27.72
CA ARG A 183 18.71 22.59 27.14
C ARG A 183 18.79 22.06 25.72
N CYS A 184 18.34 20.82 25.51
CA CYS A 184 18.38 20.17 24.20
C CYS A 184 17.63 21.00 23.14
N LEU A 185 16.37 21.34 23.44
CA LEU A 185 15.53 22.15 22.57
C LEU A 185 16.14 23.54 22.33
N THR A 186 16.70 24.18 23.36
CA THR A 186 17.32 25.51 23.24
C THR A 186 18.58 25.48 22.37
N GLU A 187 19.49 24.53 22.59
CA GLU A 187 20.73 24.41 21.81
C GLU A 187 20.45 24.08 20.34
N ILE A 188 19.52 23.16 20.06
CA ILE A 188 19.11 22.83 18.68
C ILE A 188 18.45 24.02 18.00
N SER A 189 17.55 24.74 18.70
CA SER A 189 16.88 25.91 18.15
C SER A 189 17.87 27.05 17.87
N GLN A 190 18.83 27.27 18.77
CA GLN A 190 19.91 28.23 18.57
C GLN A 190 20.80 27.84 17.40
N PHE A 191 21.21 26.57 17.31
CA PHE A 191 21.99 26.05 16.19
C PHE A 191 21.30 26.30 14.85
N VAL A 192 20.01 25.98 14.73
CA VAL A 192 19.25 26.19 13.50
C VAL A 192 19.14 27.67 13.18
N THR A 193 18.75 28.49 14.15
CA THR A 193 18.52 29.93 13.92
C THR A 193 19.81 30.70 13.62
N SER A 194 20.94 30.36 14.26
CA SER A 194 22.23 30.99 14.00
C SER A 194 22.85 30.58 12.68
N SER A 195 22.56 29.35 12.23
CA SER A 195 23.17 28.77 11.03
C SER A 195 22.36 29.01 9.77
N LEU A 196 21.11 29.48 9.87
CA LEU A 196 20.23 29.66 8.73
C LEU A 196 20.62 30.89 7.90
N SER A 197 21.01 30.64 6.65
CA SER A 197 21.33 31.65 5.65
C SER A 197 20.98 31.13 4.25
N PRO A 198 20.94 31.97 3.21
CA PRO A 198 20.71 31.50 1.84
C PRO A 198 21.69 30.40 1.37
N ASN A 199 22.93 30.43 1.84
CA ASN A 199 23.97 29.46 1.45
C ASN A 199 23.91 28.15 2.25
N THR A 200 23.22 28.14 3.38
CA THR A 200 23.15 27.00 4.31
C THR A 200 21.76 26.38 4.40
N VAL A 201 20.77 26.98 3.72
CA VAL A 201 19.36 26.57 3.78
C VAL A 201 19.15 25.10 3.40
N SER A 202 19.90 24.59 2.41
CA SER A 202 19.85 23.20 1.95
C SER A 202 20.34 22.20 2.99
N VAL A 203 21.09 22.64 3.99
CA VAL A 203 21.64 21.81 5.08
C VAL A 203 20.79 21.96 6.33
N VAL A 204 20.52 23.22 6.70
CA VAL A 204 19.93 23.58 7.98
C VAL A 204 18.45 23.21 8.06
N LEU A 205 17.71 23.31 6.95
CA LEU A 205 16.28 22.94 6.96
C LEU A 205 16.07 21.42 7.14
N PRO A 206 16.79 20.53 6.44
CA PRO A 206 16.73 19.10 6.76
C PRO A 206 17.13 18.80 8.21
N ILE A 207 18.15 19.46 8.75
CA ILE A 207 18.55 19.28 10.16
C ILE A 207 17.43 19.71 11.10
N LEU A 208 16.77 20.85 10.85
CA LEU A 208 15.62 21.31 11.61
C LEU A 208 14.50 20.25 11.60
N ALA A 209 14.14 19.75 10.43
CA ALA A 209 13.08 18.76 10.26
C ALA A 209 13.42 17.43 10.94
N GLY A 210 14.67 16.96 10.84
CA GLY A 210 15.09 15.66 11.37
C GLY A 210 15.51 15.65 12.85
N THR A 211 15.98 16.77 13.41
CA THR A 211 16.68 16.76 14.72
C THR A 211 15.88 17.41 15.84
N THR A 212 14.89 18.24 15.52
CA THR A 212 14.12 18.94 16.56
C THR A 212 13.32 17.95 17.42
N PRO A 213 13.55 17.89 18.74
CA PRO A 213 12.84 16.96 19.62
C PRO A 213 11.43 17.45 19.95
N TYR A 214 10.55 16.51 20.27
CA TYR A 214 9.16 16.77 20.64
C TYR A 214 9.01 17.12 22.13
N HIS A 215 9.67 18.20 22.55
CA HIS A 215 9.72 18.62 23.96
C HIS A 215 8.74 19.75 24.26
N TYR A 216 8.10 19.66 25.43
CA TYR A 216 7.07 20.59 25.93
C TYR A 216 7.37 21.00 27.37
N PHE A 217 7.62 22.29 27.59
CA PHE A 217 7.88 22.91 28.89
C PHE A 217 6.92 24.09 29.16
N GLU A 218 6.90 24.62 30.38
CA GLU A 218 5.99 25.71 30.76
C GLU A 218 6.17 27.00 29.95
N ASN A 219 7.42 27.35 29.62
CA ASN A 219 7.75 28.60 28.94
C ASN A 219 8.31 28.39 27.52
N LYS A 220 8.51 27.14 27.09
CA LYS A 220 9.11 26.79 25.80
C LYS A 220 8.54 25.49 25.26
N SER A 221 8.27 25.46 23.97
CA SER A 221 7.76 24.30 23.24
C SER A 221 8.43 24.20 21.88
N CYS A 222 8.58 22.98 21.34
CA CYS A 222 9.00 22.80 19.95
C CYS A 222 8.06 23.52 18.95
N MET A 223 6.78 23.70 19.30
CA MET A 223 5.79 24.42 18.49
C MET A 223 6.03 25.93 18.43
N ASP A 224 6.82 26.52 19.33
CA ASP A 224 7.15 27.95 19.27
C ASP A 224 7.92 28.29 17.98
N MET A 225 8.65 27.32 17.43
CA MET A 225 9.36 27.42 16.16
C MET A 225 8.42 27.59 14.96
N PHE A 226 7.12 27.29 15.07
CA PHE A 226 6.18 27.48 13.97
C PHE A 226 6.12 28.95 13.53
N LYS A 227 6.17 29.89 14.49
CA LYS A 227 6.19 31.33 14.17
C LYS A 227 7.41 31.70 13.31
N PHE A 228 8.57 31.15 13.66
CA PHE A 228 9.81 31.32 12.90
C PHE A 228 9.69 30.71 11.50
N VAL A 229 9.21 29.47 11.39
CA VAL A 229 9.00 28.77 10.12
C VAL A 229 8.11 29.58 9.18
N PHE A 230 6.90 29.95 9.62
CA PHE A 230 5.97 30.67 8.76
C PHE A 230 6.43 32.11 8.43
N ALA A 231 7.22 32.75 9.29
CA ALA A 231 7.78 34.07 9.00
C ALA A 231 8.78 34.03 7.83
N ILE A 232 9.58 32.97 7.73
CA ILE A 232 10.54 32.79 6.63
C ILE A 232 9.81 32.25 5.40
N TRP A 233 8.99 31.23 5.60
CA TRP A 233 8.36 30.50 4.50
C TRP A 233 7.38 31.35 3.69
N LYS A 234 6.63 32.25 4.33
CA LYS A 234 5.72 33.20 3.64
C LYS A 234 6.44 34.11 2.65
N ASN A 235 7.72 34.41 2.88
CA ASN A 235 8.53 35.28 2.03
C ASN A 235 9.32 34.51 0.95
N GLY A 236 9.36 33.17 1.02
CA GLY A 236 10.11 32.34 0.10
C GLY A 236 9.37 32.05 -1.22
N VAL A 237 10.12 31.93 -2.31
CA VAL A 237 9.60 31.43 -3.60
C VAL A 237 9.17 29.96 -3.45
N VAL A 238 8.16 29.53 -4.22
CA VAL A 238 7.75 28.12 -4.27
C VAL A 238 8.92 27.29 -4.78
N SER A 239 9.32 26.30 -3.99
CA SER A 239 10.41 25.41 -4.34
C SER A 239 10.15 24.06 -3.66
N SER A 240 10.07 23.01 -4.46
CA SER A 240 9.80 21.65 -3.99
C SER A 240 10.81 21.20 -2.92
N SER A 241 12.10 21.50 -3.12
CA SER A 241 13.21 21.10 -2.26
C SER A 241 13.24 21.81 -0.91
N ILE A 242 12.77 23.06 -0.85
CA ILE A 242 12.68 23.84 0.39
C ILE A 242 11.36 23.55 1.10
N ASP A 243 10.25 23.59 0.36
CA ASP A 243 8.90 23.43 0.92
C ASP A 243 8.73 22.08 1.61
N VAL A 244 9.30 21.01 1.05
CA VAL A 244 9.24 19.67 1.67
C VAL A 244 9.83 19.63 3.07
N GLN A 245 10.88 20.40 3.35
CA GLN A 245 11.52 20.42 4.67
C GLN A 245 10.63 21.12 5.70
N TRP A 246 9.95 22.20 5.28
CA TRP A 246 8.97 22.87 6.12
C TRP A 246 7.78 21.97 6.42
N TYR A 247 7.26 21.28 5.40
CA TYR A 247 6.18 20.32 5.58
C TYR A 247 6.59 19.15 6.47
N GLN A 248 7.78 18.59 6.30
CA GLN A 248 8.30 17.51 7.15
C GLN A 248 8.39 17.93 8.62
N PHE A 249 8.93 19.12 8.88
CA PHE A 249 9.00 19.66 10.23
C PHE A 249 7.62 19.81 10.89
N LEU A 250 6.66 20.39 10.16
CA LEU A 250 5.28 20.56 10.65
C LEU A 250 4.58 19.22 10.84
N SER A 251 4.69 18.31 9.86
CA SER A 251 3.98 17.03 9.86
C SER A 251 4.35 16.21 11.07
N ASP A 252 5.65 16.15 11.36
CA ASP A 252 6.19 15.33 12.45
C ASP A 252 5.74 15.84 13.82
N ILE A 253 5.82 17.16 14.04
CA ILE A 253 5.40 17.76 15.32
C ILE A 253 3.90 17.67 15.52
N ILE A 254 3.10 17.88 14.46
CA ILE A 254 1.64 17.80 14.53
C ILE A 254 1.19 16.36 14.76
N PHE A 255 1.77 15.40 14.03
CA PHE A 255 1.48 13.99 14.18
C PHE A 255 1.82 13.51 15.60
N GLU A 256 3.03 13.77 16.09
CA GLU A 256 3.43 13.36 17.44
C GLU A 256 2.60 14.05 18.52
N GLY A 257 2.35 15.36 18.36
CA GLY A 257 1.49 16.10 19.28
C GLY A 257 0.08 15.52 19.35
N TYR A 258 -0.49 15.13 18.21
CA TYR A 258 -1.80 14.47 18.14
C TYR A 258 -1.75 13.08 18.79
N ASN A 259 -0.72 12.29 18.51
CA ASN A 259 -0.55 10.96 19.08
C ASN A 259 -0.47 11.00 20.62
N GLN A 260 0.27 11.96 21.18
CA GLN A 260 0.31 12.17 22.64
C GLN A 260 -1.06 12.53 23.22
N LEU A 261 -1.88 13.32 22.51
CA LEU A 261 -3.22 13.67 22.97
C LEU A 261 -4.14 12.45 23.11
N ILE A 262 -4.04 11.46 22.23
CA ILE A 262 -4.97 10.31 22.27
C ILE A 262 -4.42 9.13 23.08
N THR A 263 -3.11 9.04 23.27
CA THR A 263 -2.46 7.91 23.97
C THR A 263 -2.12 8.19 25.44
N GLU A 264 -1.93 9.46 25.83
CA GLU A 264 -1.53 9.83 27.20
C GLU A 264 -2.67 10.51 27.98
N GLU A 265 -2.84 10.16 29.26
CA GLU A 265 -3.86 10.77 30.14
C GLU A 265 -3.57 12.27 30.34
N SER A 266 -2.34 12.58 30.74
CA SER A 266 -1.84 13.93 31.01
C SER A 266 -0.66 14.29 30.08
N PRO A 267 -0.91 14.56 28.78
CA PRO A 267 0.13 14.80 27.81
C PRO A 267 0.87 16.09 28.12
N LYS A 268 2.19 16.09 27.92
CA LYS A 268 3.06 17.24 28.27
C LYS A 268 2.67 18.51 27.51
N ILE A 269 2.17 18.38 26.28
CA ILE A 269 1.71 19.49 25.44
C ILE A 269 0.60 20.32 26.11
N VAL A 270 -0.37 19.68 26.77
CA VAL A 270 -1.45 20.36 27.49
C VAL A 270 -1.01 20.69 28.92
N SER A 271 -0.46 19.72 29.64
CA SER A 271 -0.18 19.86 31.07
C SER A 271 0.94 20.86 31.39
N LYS A 272 2.00 20.90 30.57
CA LYS A 272 3.13 21.83 30.75
C LYS A 272 2.97 23.07 29.88
N SER A 273 2.83 22.89 28.57
CA SER A 273 2.86 24.01 27.61
C SER A 273 1.51 24.69 27.40
N LYS A 274 0.40 24.15 27.93
CA LYS A 274 -0.96 24.71 27.78
C LYS A 274 -1.37 24.92 26.32
N ILE A 275 -0.85 24.10 25.41
CA ILE A 275 -1.21 24.12 24.00
C ILE A 275 -2.40 23.18 23.81
N GLU A 276 -3.52 23.74 23.36
CA GLU A 276 -4.76 23.02 23.11
C GLU A 276 -4.94 22.70 21.61
N PHE A 277 -5.74 21.68 21.32
CA PHE A 277 -6.10 21.29 19.96
C PHE A 277 -7.34 22.06 19.50
N ASN A 278 -7.13 23.08 18.69
CA ASN A 278 -8.17 24.01 18.25
C ASN A 278 -8.90 23.50 16.99
N GLU A 279 -9.71 24.35 16.36
CA GLU A 279 -10.49 24.04 15.15
C GLU A 279 -9.65 23.57 13.96
N PHE A 280 -8.39 24.03 13.88
CA PHE A 280 -7.39 23.63 12.88
C PHE A 280 -6.22 22.88 13.53
N GLY A 281 -6.51 22.12 14.60
CA GLY A 281 -5.52 21.40 15.38
C GLY A 281 -4.55 22.34 16.07
N PHE A 282 -3.25 22.17 15.82
CA PHE A 282 -2.18 23.02 16.36
C PHE A 282 -1.86 24.24 15.49
N LEU A 283 -2.50 24.37 14.32
CA LEU A 283 -2.33 25.49 13.41
C LEU A 283 -3.43 26.53 13.61
N ASN A 284 -3.15 27.76 13.21
CA ASN A 284 -4.17 28.81 13.10
C ASN A 284 -4.71 28.90 11.67
N GLU A 285 -5.81 29.62 11.48
CA GLU A 285 -6.46 29.75 10.16
C GLU A 285 -5.54 30.35 9.10
N GLU A 286 -4.75 31.38 9.43
CA GLU A 286 -3.82 32.00 8.48
C GLU A 286 -2.73 31.03 7.99
N GLN A 287 -2.24 30.16 8.87
CA GLN A 287 -1.25 29.14 8.54
C GLN A 287 -1.85 28.08 7.63
N VAL A 288 -3.08 27.65 7.91
CA VAL A 288 -3.82 26.71 7.07
C VAL A 288 -4.09 27.31 5.70
N ASP A 289 -4.59 28.55 5.63
CA ASP A 289 -4.84 29.24 4.36
C ASP A 289 -3.56 29.43 3.54
N PHE A 290 -2.43 29.69 4.20
CA PHE A 290 -1.14 29.72 3.54
C PHE A 290 -0.78 28.35 2.94
N ILE A 291 -0.90 27.26 3.70
CA ILE A 291 -0.59 25.90 3.22
C ILE A 291 -1.47 25.52 2.03
N PHE A 292 -2.79 25.73 2.12
CA PHE A 292 -3.71 25.40 1.02
C PHE A 292 -3.41 26.21 -0.24
N ASN A 293 -3.12 27.50 -0.11
CA ASN A 293 -2.73 28.33 -1.26
C ASN A 293 -1.40 27.89 -1.87
N ARG A 294 -0.41 27.55 -1.03
CA ARG A 294 0.90 27.07 -1.46
C ARG A 294 0.76 25.74 -2.20
N LEU A 295 0.00 24.80 -1.66
CA LEU A 295 -0.30 23.51 -2.28
C LEU A 295 -1.03 23.67 -3.61
N ARG A 296 -2.02 24.55 -3.69
CA ARG A 296 -2.73 24.83 -4.95
C ARG A 296 -1.79 25.36 -6.04
N ILE A 297 -0.88 26.26 -5.68
CA ILE A 297 0.13 26.79 -6.61
C ILE A 297 1.08 25.69 -7.07
N ALA A 298 1.54 24.85 -6.14
CA ALA A 298 2.42 23.72 -6.45
C ALA A 298 1.76 22.69 -7.39
N LEU A 299 0.47 22.39 -7.17
CA LEU A 299 -0.30 21.46 -8.00
C LEU A 299 -0.58 21.97 -9.41
N ILE A 300 -0.97 23.25 -9.54
CA ILE A 300 -1.52 23.80 -10.79
C ILE A 300 -0.48 24.59 -11.59
N LYS A 301 0.28 25.47 -10.93
CA LYS A 301 1.17 26.42 -11.61
C LYS A 301 2.57 25.86 -11.80
N GLU A 302 3.21 25.44 -10.70
CA GLU A 302 4.59 24.95 -10.74
C GLU A 302 4.65 23.49 -11.20
N CYS A 303 3.58 22.72 -10.99
CA CYS A 303 3.51 21.29 -11.26
C CYS A 303 4.68 20.52 -10.61
N GLU A 304 5.05 20.90 -9.39
CA GLU A 304 6.17 20.31 -8.66
C GLU A 304 5.83 20.16 -7.18
N VAL A 305 5.77 18.92 -6.69
CA VAL A 305 5.50 18.60 -5.28
C VAL A 305 6.44 17.46 -4.88
N ALA A 306 7.35 17.73 -3.95
CA ALA A 306 8.34 16.76 -3.51
C ALA A 306 7.75 15.62 -2.66
N SER A 307 6.85 15.91 -1.72
CA SER A 307 6.17 14.87 -0.94
C SER A 307 4.74 15.25 -0.57
N PHE A 308 3.78 14.48 -1.07
CA PHE A 308 2.38 14.61 -0.62
C PHE A 308 2.20 14.10 0.80
N THR A 309 2.96 13.09 1.21
CA THR A 309 2.79 12.45 2.53
C THR A 309 2.95 13.46 3.66
N THR A 310 3.99 14.29 3.62
CA THR A 310 4.25 15.30 4.68
C THR A 310 3.20 16.40 4.71
N ILE A 311 2.84 16.93 3.53
CA ILE A 311 1.81 17.97 3.38
C ILE A 311 0.48 17.45 3.92
N ILE A 312 0.07 16.27 3.48
CA ILE A 312 -1.21 15.70 3.85
C ILE A 312 -1.25 15.30 5.31
N THR A 313 -0.17 14.72 5.88
CA THR A 313 -0.10 14.43 7.32
C THR A 313 -0.33 15.70 8.14
N THR A 314 0.30 16.82 7.76
CA THR A 314 0.08 18.13 8.39
C THR A 314 -1.40 18.52 8.37
N LEU A 315 -2.09 18.35 7.23
CA LEU A 315 -3.49 18.73 7.06
C LEU A 315 -4.45 17.78 7.80
N VAL A 316 -4.27 16.47 7.62
CA VAL A 316 -5.16 15.43 8.17
C VAL A 316 -5.09 15.38 9.69
N TYR A 317 -3.90 15.42 10.29
CA TYR A 317 -3.75 15.42 11.75
C TYR A 317 -4.10 16.78 12.39
N SER A 318 -4.43 17.79 11.58
CA SER A 318 -5.00 19.06 12.03
C SER A 318 -6.53 19.13 11.90
N ILE A 319 -7.20 18.06 11.45
CA ILE A 319 -8.66 18.03 11.35
C ILE A 319 -9.27 17.97 12.77
N ASN A 320 -10.08 18.98 13.11
CA ASN A 320 -10.96 18.99 14.28
C ASN A 320 -12.37 19.43 13.84
N GLY A 321 -13.24 18.46 13.57
CA GLY A 321 -14.58 18.74 13.01
C GLY A 321 -14.56 19.09 11.51
N GLU A 322 -15.49 19.93 11.07
CA GLU A 322 -15.81 20.10 9.65
C GLU A 322 -15.04 21.21 8.93
N LYS A 323 -14.55 22.23 9.66
CA LYS A 323 -13.97 23.44 9.04
C LYS A 323 -12.76 23.16 8.15
N MET A 324 -11.88 22.26 8.60
CA MET A 324 -10.73 21.82 7.79
C MET A 324 -11.18 21.13 6.50
N LEU A 325 -12.20 20.27 6.58
CA LEU A 325 -12.78 19.60 5.40
C LEU A 325 -13.45 20.58 4.44
N GLN A 326 -14.01 21.70 4.93
CA GLN A 326 -14.52 22.76 4.05
C GLN A 326 -13.40 23.42 3.22
N LYS A 327 -12.20 23.64 3.80
CA LYS A 327 -11.03 24.14 3.05
C LYS A 327 -10.54 23.09 2.03
N VAL A 328 -10.57 21.81 2.38
CA VAL A 328 -10.29 20.70 1.44
C VAL A 328 -11.29 20.69 0.29
N LYS A 329 -12.58 20.86 0.58
CA LYS A 329 -13.64 20.96 -0.44
C LYS A 329 -13.36 22.11 -1.41
N GLN A 330 -13.04 23.30 -0.90
CA GLN A 330 -12.69 24.46 -1.74
C GLN A 330 -11.49 24.19 -2.65
N LEU A 331 -10.47 23.49 -2.15
CA LEU A 331 -9.35 23.04 -2.97
C LEU A 331 -9.81 22.06 -4.06
N MET A 332 -10.62 21.06 -3.71
CA MET A 332 -11.14 20.07 -4.65
C MET A 332 -12.02 20.68 -5.73
N ASP A 333 -12.92 21.60 -5.38
CA ASP A 333 -13.75 22.34 -6.32
C ASP A 333 -12.87 23.13 -7.32
N SER A 334 -11.72 23.64 -6.87
CA SER A 334 -10.76 24.32 -7.76
C SER A 334 -9.97 23.38 -8.68
N LEU A 335 -9.88 22.09 -8.31
CA LEU A 335 -9.16 21.05 -9.05
C LEU A 335 -10.06 20.23 -9.99
N GLU A 336 -11.38 20.37 -9.91
CA GLU A 336 -12.35 19.54 -10.64
C GLU A 336 -12.09 19.48 -12.14
N THR A 337 -11.81 20.62 -12.77
CA THR A 337 -11.53 20.71 -14.21
C THR A 337 -10.21 20.05 -14.61
N TYR A 338 -9.23 19.99 -13.70
CA TYR A 338 -7.91 19.39 -13.93
C TYR A 338 -7.92 17.85 -13.80
N ILE A 339 -8.94 17.31 -13.12
CA ILE A 339 -9.13 15.87 -12.91
C ILE A 339 -9.95 15.24 -14.06
N HIS A 340 -10.71 16.04 -14.80
CA HIS A 340 -11.56 15.55 -15.88
C HIS A 340 -10.78 14.76 -16.95
N PRO A 341 -11.25 13.59 -17.42
CA PRO A 341 -10.54 12.72 -18.38
C PRO A 341 -10.07 13.40 -19.67
N SER A 342 -10.83 14.38 -20.15
CA SER A 342 -10.50 15.13 -21.36
C SER A 342 -9.43 16.21 -21.15
N ASN A 343 -9.07 16.53 -19.91
CA ASN A 343 -8.11 17.58 -19.56
C ASN A 343 -6.85 17.00 -18.90
N THR A 344 -6.03 16.35 -19.71
CA THR A 344 -4.79 15.71 -19.26
C THR A 344 -3.59 16.62 -19.43
N GLY A 345 -2.73 16.70 -18.41
CA GLY A 345 -1.47 17.45 -18.44
C GLY A 345 -0.53 17.04 -17.31
N HIS A 346 0.53 17.80 -17.09
CA HIS A 346 1.51 17.53 -16.02
C HIS A 346 0.87 17.48 -14.61
N TRP A 347 -0.19 18.28 -14.39
CA TRP A 347 -0.96 18.28 -13.14
C TRP A 347 -1.74 16.97 -12.89
N SER A 348 -2.04 16.16 -13.91
CA SER A 348 -2.92 14.99 -13.76
C SER A 348 -2.31 13.95 -12.81
N GLN A 349 -0.99 13.73 -12.89
CA GLN A 349 -0.26 12.86 -11.97
C GLN A 349 -0.32 13.39 -10.54
N LEU A 350 -0.08 14.68 -10.35
CA LEU A 350 -0.06 15.33 -9.05
C LEU A 350 -1.45 15.32 -8.38
N CYS A 351 -2.51 15.58 -9.14
CA CYS A 351 -3.88 15.48 -8.66
C CYS A 351 -4.22 14.04 -8.24
N ALA A 352 -3.82 13.05 -9.03
CA ALA A 352 -4.04 11.64 -8.71
C ALA A 352 -3.30 11.22 -7.43
N LYS A 353 -2.03 11.62 -7.29
CA LYS A 353 -1.23 11.37 -6.08
C LYS A 353 -1.79 12.12 -4.87
N PHE A 354 -2.26 13.36 -5.02
CA PHE A 354 -2.90 14.14 -3.96
C PHE A 354 -4.14 13.43 -3.42
N VAL A 355 -5.11 13.08 -4.30
CA VAL A 355 -6.36 12.45 -3.89
C VAL A 355 -6.10 11.12 -3.17
N MET A 356 -5.25 10.28 -3.74
CA MET A 356 -4.86 9.02 -3.10
C MET A 356 -4.23 9.23 -1.73
N THR A 357 -3.23 10.10 -1.66
CA THR A 357 -2.45 10.31 -0.43
C THR A 357 -3.31 10.92 0.67
N PHE A 358 -4.19 11.86 0.32
CA PHE A 358 -5.18 12.45 1.23
C PHE A 358 -6.03 11.39 1.90
N ILE A 359 -6.67 10.55 1.07
CA ILE A 359 -7.60 9.53 1.55
C ILE A 359 -6.86 8.44 2.33
N LYS A 360 -5.67 8.04 1.89
CA LYS A 360 -4.84 7.03 2.57
C LYS A 360 -4.43 7.49 3.97
N ILE A 361 -3.97 8.74 4.12
CA ILE A 361 -3.54 9.25 5.44
C ILE A 361 -4.72 9.54 6.34
N TYR A 362 -5.85 10.01 5.79
CA TYR A 362 -7.10 10.11 6.54
C TYR A 362 -7.54 8.74 7.08
N HIS A 363 -7.53 7.71 6.24
CA HIS A 363 -7.84 6.34 6.64
C HIS A 363 -6.88 5.83 7.71
N HIS A 364 -5.58 6.09 7.56
CA HIS A 364 -4.57 5.72 8.54
C HIS A 364 -4.86 6.38 9.91
N ARG A 365 -5.17 7.68 9.95
CA ARG A 365 -5.57 8.36 11.19
C ARG A 365 -6.82 7.72 11.82
N ALA A 366 -7.84 7.43 11.02
CA ALA A 366 -9.06 6.79 11.53
C ALA A 366 -8.77 5.39 12.12
N LYS A 367 -7.87 4.61 11.50
CA LYS A 367 -7.45 3.31 12.04
C LYS A 367 -6.63 3.43 13.30
N LEU A 368 -5.76 4.45 13.38
CA LEU A 368 -4.99 4.75 14.58
C LEU A 368 -5.90 5.15 15.76
N GLU A 369 -6.98 5.88 15.50
CA GLU A 369 -8.01 6.21 16.51
C GLU A 369 -8.86 5.00 16.95
N GLU A 370 -8.95 3.93 16.12
CA GLU A 370 -9.60 2.66 16.48
C GLU A 370 -8.69 1.74 17.31
N GLU A 371 -7.38 2.02 17.40
CA GLU A 371 -6.42 1.18 18.11
C GLU A 371 -6.62 1.17 19.63
N SER A 372 -6.25 0.07 20.28
CA SER A 372 -6.38 -0.09 21.73
C SER A 372 -5.56 0.90 22.56
N LEU A 373 -4.51 1.50 21.98
CA LEU A 373 -3.65 2.49 22.64
C LEU A 373 -4.26 3.90 22.62
N ALA A 374 -5.20 4.18 21.70
CA ALA A 374 -5.93 5.44 21.64
C ALA A 374 -7.07 5.45 22.68
N LEU A 375 -6.71 5.80 23.93
CA LEU A 375 -7.61 5.68 25.09
C LEU A 375 -8.26 7.01 25.49
N TYR A 376 -7.61 8.13 25.17
CA TYR A 376 -7.96 9.46 25.67
C TYR A 376 -8.48 10.38 24.55
N ARG A 377 -9.17 11.46 24.96
CA ARG A 377 -9.63 12.57 24.10
C ARG A 377 -10.42 12.12 22.86
N LYS A 378 -11.38 11.22 23.06
CA LYS A 378 -12.27 10.68 22.02
C LYS A 378 -13.12 11.73 21.32
N ASP A 379 -13.29 12.89 21.94
CA ASP A 379 -13.92 14.07 21.36
C ASP A 379 -13.16 14.63 20.15
N LEU A 380 -11.86 14.37 20.04
CA LEU A 380 -11.01 14.80 18.92
C LEU A 380 -11.03 13.83 17.73
N TYR A 381 -11.69 12.68 17.86
CA TYR A 381 -11.62 11.63 16.85
C TYR A 381 -12.42 12.03 15.61
N LEU A 382 -11.99 11.49 14.48
CA LEU A 382 -12.80 11.48 13.28
C LEU A 382 -14.07 10.69 13.58
N ASN A 383 -15.20 11.24 13.12
CA ASN A 383 -16.52 10.68 13.39
C ASN A 383 -17.27 10.41 12.08
N GLN A 384 -18.42 9.73 12.21
CA GLN A 384 -19.23 9.34 11.06
C GLN A 384 -19.63 10.50 10.16
N ASN A 385 -19.85 11.69 10.72
CA ASN A 385 -20.18 12.88 9.94
C ASN A 385 -18.97 13.36 9.12
N THR A 386 -17.78 13.39 9.72
CA THR A 386 -16.55 13.72 8.98
C THR A 386 -16.24 12.70 7.87
N HIS A 387 -16.54 11.41 8.08
CA HIS A 387 -16.38 10.38 7.05
C HIS A 387 -17.35 10.59 5.89
N CYS A 388 -18.61 10.93 6.16
CA CYS A 388 -19.59 11.25 5.11
C CYS A 388 -19.15 12.47 4.28
N ILE A 389 -18.72 13.55 4.94
CA ILE A 389 -18.23 14.77 4.27
C ILE A 389 -17.02 14.45 3.38
N LEU A 390 -16.11 13.60 3.85
CA LEU A 390 -14.95 13.18 3.06
C LEU A 390 -15.38 12.47 1.77
N VAL A 391 -16.34 11.54 1.85
CA VAL A 391 -16.88 10.87 0.66
C VAL A 391 -17.51 11.87 -0.29
N ASP A 392 -18.29 12.82 0.21
CA ASP A 392 -18.96 13.83 -0.61
C ASP A 392 -17.97 14.72 -1.37
N ILE A 393 -16.84 15.06 -0.73
CA ILE A 393 -15.77 15.87 -1.34
C ILE A 393 -15.09 15.11 -2.48
N PHE A 394 -14.73 13.84 -2.26
CA PHE A 394 -13.85 13.14 -3.19
C PHE A 394 -14.57 12.26 -4.22
N GLN A 395 -15.85 11.94 -4.04
CA GLN A 395 -16.54 10.99 -4.92
C GLN A 395 -16.48 11.38 -6.41
N ASN A 396 -16.78 12.64 -6.75
CA ASN A 396 -16.80 13.09 -8.14
C ASN A 396 -15.39 13.07 -8.75
N ALA A 397 -14.39 13.50 -7.98
CA ALA A 397 -13.00 13.46 -8.39
C ALA A 397 -12.51 12.03 -8.63
N ILE A 398 -12.90 11.07 -7.79
CA ILE A 398 -12.53 9.66 -7.96
C ILE A 398 -13.16 9.07 -9.22
N PHE A 399 -14.47 9.25 -9.42
CA PHE A 399 -15.13 8.70 -10.61
C PHE A 399 -14.61 9.32 -11.90
N ASN A 400 -14.45 10.65 -11.95
CA ASN A 400 -13.87 11.33 -13.11
C ASN A 400 -12.42 10.93 -13.32
N GLY A 401 -11.60 10.93 -12.28
CA GLY A 401 -10.18 10.59 -12.36
C GLY A 401 -9.91 9.12 -12.72
N SER A 402 -10.81 8.21 -12.33
CA SER A 402 -10.71 6.79 -12.69
C SER A 402 -10.86 6.52 -14.19
N LEU A 403 -11.46 7.45 -14.93
CA LEU A 403 -11.58 7.43 -16.40
C LEU A 403 -10.38 8.11 -17.09
N SER A 404 -9.29 8.39 -16.36
CA SER A 404 -8.08 8.97 -16.94
C SER A 404 -7.51 8.08 -18.05
N LYS A 405 -7.02 8.71 -19.11
CA LYS A 405 -6.32 8.04 -20.23
C LYS A 405 -5.05 7.31 -19.79
N TYR A 406 -4.46 7.72 -18.66
CA TYR A 406 -3.27 7.09 -18.11
C TYR A 406 -3.66 6.08 -17.03
N SER A 407 -3.48 4.80 -17.31
CA SER A 407 -3.84 3.69 -16.41
C SER A 407 -3.20 3.82 -15.01
N LYS A 408 -1.94 4.29 -14.93
CA LYS A 408 -1.27 4.54 -13.63
C LYS A 408 -2.04 5.57 -12.79
N PHE A 409 -2.51 6.66 -13.40
CA PHE A 409 -3.27 7.70 -12.67
C PHE A 409 -4.67 7.23 -12.31
N ALA A 410 -5.36 6.54 -13.22
CA ALA A 410 -6.67 5.93 -12.95
C ALA A 410 -6.61 4.99 -11.74
N THR A 411 -5.54 4.19 -11.64
CA THR A 411 -5.32 3.23 -10.53
C THR A 411 -5.21 3.93 -9.17
N CYS A 412 -4.67 5.15 -9.11
CA CYS A 412 -4.66 5.96 -7.88
C CYS A 412 -6.08 6.32 -7.43
N TYR A 413 -6.95 6.77 -8.33
CA TYR A 413 -8.34 7.08 -7.98
C TYR A 413 -9.10 5.82 -7.58
N ILE A 414 -8.97 4.73 -8.36
CA ILE A 414 -9.65 3.46 -8.10
C ILE A 414 -9.25 2.88 -6.74
N SER A 415 -7.96 2.89 -6.42
CA SER A 415 -7.48 2.32 -5.16
C SER A 415 -7.94 3.12 -3.93
N SER A 416 -8.31 4.40 -4.10
CA SER A 416 -8.87 5.25 -3.05
C SER A 416 -10.26 4.81 -2.59
N LEU A 417 -11.05 4.16 -3.45
CA LEU A 417 -12.38 3.66 -3.13
C LEU A 417 -12.35 2.68 -1.95
N ALA A 418 -11.34 1.80 -1.91
CA ALA A 418 -11.24 0.81 -0.86
C ALA A 418 -11.04 1.44 0.52
N TYR A 419 -10.25 2.51 0.61
CA TYR A 419 -10.04 3.25 1.86
C TYR A 419 -11.31 3.97 2.32
N LEU A 420 -12.03 4.62 1.40
CA LEU A 420 -13.28 5.32 1.74
C LEU A 420 -14.37 4.37 2.24
N ILE A 421 -14.52 3.20 1.62
CA ILE A 421 -15.54 2.23 2.03
C ILE A 421 -15.17 1.56 3.36
N ASP A 422 -13.86 1.37 3.63
CA ASP A 422 -13.37 0.76 4.88
C ASP A 422 -13.67 1.61 6.13
N LEU A 423 -13.77 2.94 5.96
CA LEU A 423 -14.23 3.87 7.01
C LEU A 423 -15.71 3.64 7.40
N ASN A 424 -16.44 2.84 6.63
CA ASN A 424 -17.85 2.54 6.83
C ASN A 424 -18.79 3.78 6.96
N PRO A 425 -18.66 4.82 6.10
CA PRO A 425 -19.53 6.00 6.17
C PRO A 425 -20.97 5.68 5.76
N LYS A 426 -21.95 6.51 6.16
CA LYS A 426 -23.37 6.25 5.87
C LYS A 426 -23.67 6.29 4.36
N ASN A 427 -23.03 7.22 3.64
CA ASN A 427 -23.15 7.39 2.19
C ASN A 427 -22.26 6.44 1.37
N LYS A 428 -21.59 5.45 1.98
CA LYS A 428 -20.81 4.44 1.22
C LYS A 428 -21.66 3.67 0.19
N ILE A 429 -22.97 3.54 0.48
CA ILE A 429 -23.95 2.85 -0.36
C ILE A 429 -24.00 3.52 -1.73
N GLU A 430 -23.96 4.86 -1.79
CA GLU A 430 -23.96 5.62 -3.05
C GLU A 430 -22.75 5.30 -3.93
N LEU A 431 -21.57 5.09 -3.32
CA LEU A 431 -20.36 4.70 -4.06
C LEU A 431 -20.50 3.28 -4.63
N MET A 432 -21.00 2.35 -3.83
CA MET A 432 -21.24 0.97 -4.25
C MET A 432 -22.30 0.92 -5.36
N ASP A 433 -23.41 1.62 -5.19
CA ASP A 433 -24.48 1.71 -6.18
C ASP A 433 -24.02 2.19 -7.55
N LYS A 434 -23.22 3.27 -7.58
CA LYS A 434 -22.63 3.79 -8.83
C LYS A 434 -21.79 2.71 -9.53
N ILE A 435 -20.90 2.05 -8.80
CA ILE A 435 -20.01 1.02 -9.36
C ILE A 435 -20.79 -0.21 -9.82
N LEU A 436 -21.82 -0.61 -9.07
CA LEU A 436 -22.69 -1.72 -9.43
C LEU A 436 -23.43 -1.45 -10.74
N ILE A 437 -23.99 -0.24 -10.90
CA ILE A 437 -24.64 0.16 -12.16
C ILE A 437 -23.65 0.09 -13.32
N GLU A 438 -22.42 0.58 -13.15
CA GLU A 438 -21.41 0.55 -14.20
C GLU A 438 -21.10 -0.88 -14.66
N ILE A 439 -21.00 -1.85 -13.73
CA ILE A 439 -20.80 -3.27 -14.05
C ILE A 439 -21.97 -3.89 -14.82
N TYR A 440 -23.20 -3.53 -14.46
CA TYR A 440 -24.41 -4.02 -15.14
C TYR A 440 -24.71 -3.31 -16.46
N THR A 441 -23.99 -2.22 -16.77
CA THR A 441 -24.22 -1.44 -17.98
C THR A 441 -23.39 -2.00 -19.15
N PRO A 442 -24.01 -2.33 -20.29
CA PRO A 442 -23.27 -2.75 -21.48
C PRO A 442 -22.57 -1.55 -22.13
N TYR A 443 -21.28 -1.69 -22.47
CA TYR A 443 -20.48 -0.66 -23.15
C TYR A 443 -20.08 -1.08 -24.58
N PRO A 444 -21.02 -1.16 -25.53
CA PRO A 444 -20.71 -1.66 -26.89
C PRO A 444 -19.69 -0.79 -27.66
N HIS A 445 -19.43 0.44 -27.20
CA HIS A 445 -18.54 1.40 -27.87
C HIS A 445 -17.48 2.01 -26.96
N SER A 446 -17.28 1.47 -25.74
CA SER A 446 -16.29 2.01 -24.79
C SER A 446 -15.69 0.91 -23.91
N ILE A 447 -14.75 0.17 -24.49
CA ILE A 447 -14.01 -0.90 -23.79
C ILE A 447 -13.27 -0.33 -22.57
N GLU A 448 -12.67 0.86 -22.70
CA GLU A 448 -11.96 1.54 -21.62
C GLU A 448 -12.83 1.75 -20.38
N ARG A 449 -14.10 2.16 -20.56
CA ARG A 449 -15.04 2.35 -19.44
C ARG A 449 -15.42 1.03 -18.79
N GLU A 450 -15.56 -0.03 -19.59
CA GLU A 450 -15.82 -1.37 -19.07
C GLU A 450 -14.64 -1.89 -18.23
N ILE A 451 -13.41 -1.70 -18.71
CA ILE A 451 -12.18 -2.04 -17.97
C ILE A 451 -12.11 -1.26 -16.65
N VAL A 452 -12.45 0.04 -16.66
CA VAL A 452 -12.48 0.85 -15.44
C VAL A 452 -13.54 0.34 -14.46
N ALA A 453 -14.74 0.01 -14.92
CA ALA A 453 -15.80 -0.56 -14.08
C ALA A 453 -15.35 -1.88 -13.42
N LEU A 454 -14.70 -2.77 -14.19
CA LEU A 454 -14.14 -4.02 -13.68
C LEU A 454 -13.05 -3.77 -12.62
N LYS A 455 -12.12 -2.84 -12.88
CA LYS A 455 -11.08 -2.47 -11.91
C LYS A 455 -11.67 -1.88 -10.63
N GLN A 456 -12.66 -0.99 -10.75
CA GLN A 456 -13.37 -0.42 -9.60
C GLN A 456 -14.06 -1.51 -8.79
N PHE A 457 -14.88 -2.36 -9.43
CA PHE A 457 -15.61 -3.43 -8.75
C PHE A 457 -14.68 -4.44 -8.10
N GLY A 458 -13.65 -4.89 -8.82
CA GLY A 458 -12.63 -5.81 -8.29
C GLY A 458 -11.95 -5.26 -7.04
N ARG A 459 -11.60 -3.97 -7.03
CA ARG A 459 -10.94 -3.31 -5.89
C ARG A 459 -11.79 -3.28 -4.62
N ILE A 460 -13.12 -3.21 -4.75
CA ILE A 460 -14.05 -3.14 -3.61
C ILE A 460 -14.92 -4.39 -3.44
N SER A 461 -14.63 -5.46 -4.19
CA SER A 461 -15.36 -6.74 -4.19
C SER A 461 -15.58 -7.33 -2.79
N ARG A 462 -14.57 -7.24 -1.91
CA ARG A 462 -14.67 -7.68 -0.50
C ARG A 462 -15.84 -7.03 0.25
N PHE A 463 -16.16 -5.78 -0.08
CA PHE A 463 -17.25 -5.04 0.57
C PHE A 463 -18.61 -5.42 0.02
N TYR A 464 -18.71 -5.75 -1.27
CA TYR A 464 -19.92 -6.35 -1.85
C TYR A 464 -20.22 -7.71 -1.22
N CYS A 465 -19.19 -8.54 -1.01
CA CYS A 465 -19.35 -9.85 -0.37
C CYS A 465 -19.83 -9.75 1.09
N ASN A 466 -19.39 -8.73 1.82
CA ASN A 466 -19.76 -8.52 3.22
C ASN A 466 -21.11 -7.80 3.41
N THR A 467 -21.53 -6.96 2.46
CA THR A 467 -22.72 -6.11 2.65
C THR A 467 -24.01 -6.87 2.27
N PRO A 468 -25.01 -7.00 3.16
CA PRO A 468 -26.12 -7.95 3.01
C PRO A 468 -26.96 -7.84 1.73
N ILE A 469 -27.29 -6.63 1.27
CA ILE A 469 -28.09 -6.46 0.04
C ILE A 469 -27.28 -6.75 -1.22
N TYR A 470 -25.97 -6.52 -1.19
CA TYR A 470 -25.09 -6.58 -2.35
C TYR A 470 -24.57 -7.99 -2.65
N ARG A 471 -24.42 -8.85 -1.64
CA ARG A 471 -23.90 -10.21 -1.80
C ARG A 471 -24.69 -11.08 -2.79
N MET A 472 -25.99 -10.83 -2.97
CA MET A 472 -26.79 -11.57 -3.97
C MET A 472 -26.35 -11.28 -5.42
N HIS A 473 -25.79 -10.10 -5.70
CA HIS A 473 -25.32 -9.74 -7.03
C HIS A 473 -24.06 -10.50 -7.45
N ILE A 474 -23.27 -10.98 -6.48
CA ILE A 474 -21.96 -11.59 -6.71
C ILE A 474 -22.03 -12.76 -7.70
N THR A 475 -22.97 -13.68 -7.54
CA THR A 475 -23.05 -14.87 -8.41
C THR A 475 -23.47 -14.51 -9.84
N ASN A 476 -24.37 -13.53 -9.99
CA ASN A 476 -24.74 -13.03 -11.31
C ASN A 476 -23.58 -12.26 -11.98
N VAL A 477 -22.86 -11.43 -11.24
CA VAL A 477 -21.69 -10.70 -11.74
C VAL A 477 -20.59 -11.67 -12.17
N ILE A 478 -20.29 -12.71 -11.38
CA ILE A 478 -19.35 -13.77 -11.77
C ILE A 478 -19.75 -14.39 -13.11
N THR A 479 -21.03 -14.75 -13.26
CA THR A 479 -21.55 -15.35 -14.50
C THR A 479 -21.39 -14.40 -15.70
N MET A 480 -21.70 -13.11 -15.53
CA MET A 480 -21.51 -12.09 -16.56
C MET A 480 -20.04 -11.96 -16.98
N ILE A 481 -19.11 -11.97 -16.02
CA ILE A 481 -17.68 -11.84 -16.30
C ILE A 481 -17.16 -13.09 -17.04
N ILE A 482 -17.51 -14.30 -16.60
CA ILE A 482 -17.08 -15.55 -17.23
C ILE A 482 -17.48 -15.63 -18.70
N ASN A 483 -18.71 -15.20 -19.01
CA ASN A 483 -19.22 -15.23 -20.37
C ASN A 483 -18.44 -14.33 -21.33
N LYS A 484 -17.78 -13.28 -20.82
CA LYS A 484 -16.98 -12.34 -21.60
C LYS A 484 -15.51 -12.74 -21.76
N ILE A 485 -15.03 -13.76 -21.05
CA ILE A 485 -13.63 -14.19 -21.15
C ILE A 485 -13.37 -14.78 -22.54
N ASP A 486 -12.44 -14.17 -23.26
CA ASP A 486 -11.88 -14.65 -24.52
C ASP A 486 -10.35 -14.77 -24.37
N PRO A 487 -9.75 -15.96 -24.56
CA PRO A 487 -8.30 -16.13 -24.54
C PRO A 487 -7.55 -15.31 -25.60
N SER A 488 -8.24 -14.81 -26.62
CA SER A 488 -7.67 -14.07 -27.74
C SER A 488 -7.57 -12.56 -27.51
N ASP A 489 -8.22 -12.04 -26.45
CA ASP A 489 -8.28 -10.62 -26.10
C ASP A 489 -7.66 -10.40 -24.70
N PRO A 490 -6.34 -10.20 -24.60
CA PRO A 490 -5.66 -9.99 -23.33
C PRO A 490 -6.02 -8.64 -22.68
N ASP A 491 -6.25 -7.59 -23.47
CA ASP A 491 -6.58 -6.24 -23.00
C ASP A 491 -7.84 -6.25 -22.13
N MET A 492 -8.85 -7.03 -22.52
CA MET A 492 -10.07 -7.23 -21.74
C MET A 492 -9.98 -8.44 -20.80
N GLY A 493 -9.29 -9.51 -21.22
CA GLY A 493 -9.15 -10.75 -20.49
C GLY A 493 -8.47 -10.58 -19.13
N VAL A 494 -7.39 -9.80 -19.04
CA VAL A 494 -6.65 -9.60 -17.79
C VAL A 494 -7.51 -8.88 -16.73
N PRO A 495 -8.21 -7.76 -17.04
CA PRO A 495 -9.16 -7.13 -16.13
C PRO A 495 -10.29 -8.07 -15.66
N LEU A 496 -10.87 -8.88 -16.56
CA LEU A 496 -11.93 -9.83 -16.22
C LEU A 496 -11.43 -10.89 -15.21
N LEU A 497 -10.27 -11.49 -15.49
CA LEU A 497 -9.67 -12.51 -14.61
C LEU A 497 -9.25 -11.94 -13.25
N ASN A 498 -8.66 -10.74 -13.23
CA ASN A 498 -8.33 -10.06 -11.96
C ASN A 498 -9.58 -9.77 -11.13
N CYS A 499 -10.67 -9.32 -11.78
CA CYS A 499 -11.93 -9.07 -11.08
C CYS A 499 -12.50 -10.36 -10.48
N LEU A 500 -12.53 -11.47 -11.24
CA LEU A 500 -12.95 -12.78 -10.73
C LEU A 500 -12.09 -13.28 -9.58
N LEU A 501 -10.76 -13.14 -9.69
CA LEU A 501 -9.81 -13.52 -8.65
C LEU A 501 -10.13 -12.78 -7.35
N CYS A 502 -10.36 -11.48 -7.42
CA CYS A 502 -10.75 -10.67 -6.27
C CYS A 502 -12.08 -11.15 -5.66
N ILE A 503 -13.10 -11.43 -6.48
CA ILE A 503 -14.41 -11.90 -5.97
C ILE A 503 -14.29 -13.28 -5.30
N ILE A 504 -13.63 -14.24 -5.95
CA ILE A 504 -13.51 -15.63 -5.48
C ILE A 504 -12.64 -15.73 -4.22
N SER A 505 -11.66 -14.85 -4.07
CA SER A 505 -10.82 -14.78 -2.85
C SER A 505 -11.62 -14.45 -1.59
N PHE A 506 -12.80 -13.81 -1.72
CA PHE A 506 -13.67 -13.44 -0.59
C PHE A 506 -15.01 -14.18 -0.59
N THR A 507 -15.21 -15.16 -1.47
CA THR A 507 -16.49 -15.88 -1.61
C THR A 507 -16.27 -17.38 -1.37
N PRO A 508 -16.82 -17.96 -0.29
CA PRO A 508 -16.86 -19.41 -0.15
C PRO A 508 -17.84 -20.00 -1.17
N LEU A 509 -17.38 -20.97 -1.97
CA LEU A 509 -18.19 -21.64 -2.98
C LEU A 509 -18.94 -22.81 -2.34
N GLU A 510 -20.01 -22.46 -1.64
CA GLU A 510 -20.90 -23.37 -0.92
C GLU A 510 -22.36 -23.11 -1.29
N ILE A 511 -23.10 -24.17 -1.59
CA ILE A 511 -24.53 -24.08 -1.87
C ILE A 511 -25.30 -24.23 -0.56
N LEU A 512 -26.02 -23.18 -0.19
CA LEU A 512 -26.78 -23.15 1.06
C LEU A 512 -28.04 -24.03 0.95
N ASP A 513 -28.31 -24.82 2.00
CA ASP A 513 -29.35 -25.85 2.02
C ASP A 513 -30.76 -25.30 1.69
N SER A 514 -31.07 -24.10 2.16
CA SER A 514 -32.37 -23.45 1.94
C SER A 514 -32.65 -23.09 0.48
N GLY A 515 -31.61 -23.00 -0.36
CA GLY A 515 -31.71 -22.66 -1.78
C GLY A 515 -31.75 -23.85 -2.73
N LYS A 516 -31.40 -25.08 -2.29
CA LYS A 516 -31.07 -26.22 -3.17
C LYS A 516 -32.17 -26.64 -4.15
N ASP A 517 -33.44 -26.44 -3.80
CA ASP A 517 -34.60 -26.85 -4.62
C ASP A 517 -35.24 -25.70 -5.41
N LYS A 518 -34.58 -24.54 -5.47
CA LYS A 518 -35.12 -23.32 -6.07
C LYS A 518 -34.33 -22.90 -7.29
N ASP A 519 -35.05 -22.34 -8.26
CA ASP A 519 -34.46 -21.82 -9.48
C ASP A 519 -34.07 -20.34 -9.33
N PHE A 520 -32.85 -20.02 -9.77
CA PHE A 520 -32.28 -18.68 -9.71
C PHE A 520 -33.15 -17.63 -10.43
N TYR A 521 -33.60 -17.95 -11.66
CA TYR A 521 -34.33 -17.00 -12.50
C TYR A 521 -35.71 -16.68 -11.93
N SER A 522 -36.37 -17.65 -11.30
CA SER A 522 -37.67 -17.42 -10.66
C SER A 522 -37.59 -16.65 -9.34
N SER A 523 -36.55 -16.89 -8.53
CA SER A 523 -36.56 -16.54 -7.11
C SER A 523 -35.53 -15.48 -6.72
N CYS A 524 -34.42 -15.34 -7.47
CA CYS A 524 -33.37 -14.35 -7.20
C CYS A 524 -33.38 -13.20 -8.21
N GLN A 525 -33.50 -13.51 -9.51
CA GLN A 525 -33.45 -12.52 -10.59
C GLN A 525 -34.42 -11.33 -10.40
N PRO A 526 -35.69 -11.52 -9.98
CA PRO A 526 -36.60 -10.39 -9.78
C PRO A 526 -36.14 -9.41 -8.70
N TYR A 527 -35.47 -9.91 -7.65
CA TYR A 527 -34.93 -9.06 -6.57
C TYR A 527 -33.69 -8.30 -6.99
N LEU A 528 -32.84 -8.91 -7.84
CA LEU A 528 -31.71 -8.22 -8.46
C LEU A 528 -32.19 -7.05 -9.33
N GLU A 529 -33.19 -7.30 -10.17
CA GLU A 529 -33.76 -6.28 -11.06
C GLU A 529 -34.45 -5.18 -10.27
N LYS A 530 -35.24 -5.53 -9.24
CA LYS A 530 -35.86 -4.56 -8.33
C LYS A 530 -34.82 -3.65 -7.69
N HIS A 531 -33.77 -4.23 -7.10
CA HIS A 531 -32.71 -3.44 -6.47
C HIS A 531 -32.03 -2.51 -7.48
N LEU A 532 -31.69 -3.00 -8.68
CA LEU A 532 -31.11 -2.15 -9.73
C LEU A 532 -32.07 -1.02 -10.19
N MET A 533 -33.38 -1.27 -10.23
CA MET A 533 -34.38 -0.25 -10.52
C MET A 533 -34.46 0.80 -9.42
N ASP A 534 -34.43 0.38 -8.15
CA ASP A 534 -34.43 1.27 -6.99
C ASP A 534 -33.21 2.19 -7.03
N ILE A 535 -32.01 1.65 -7.28
CA ILE A 535 -30.79 2.45 -7.42
C ILE A 535 -30.92 3.47 -8.56
N ARG A 536 -31.43 3.04 -9.73
CA ARG A 536 -31.64 3.95 -10.88
C ARG A 536 -32.68 5.03 -10.60
N ALA A 537 -33.62 4.78 -9.69
CA ALA A 537 -34.59 5.76 -9.22
C ALA A 537 -34.02 6.70 -8.14
N GLY A 538 -32.75 6.54 -7.74
CA GLY A 538 -32.11 7.32 -6.69
C GLY A 538 -32.49 6.87 -5.28
N ILE A 539 -33.02 5.65 -5.13
CA ILE A 539 -33.38 5.06 -3.84
C ILE A 539 -32.17 4.25 -3.36
N HIS A 540 -31.45 4.81 -2.39
CA HIS A 540 -30.27 4.21 -1.76
C HIS A 540 -30.65 3.58 -0.41
N ASP A 541 -31.45 2.52 -0.44
CA ASP A 541 -31.85 1.79 0.78
C ASP A 541 -31.05 0.49 0.92
N SER A 542 -30.66 0.18 2.16
CA SER A 542 -29.94 -1.05 2.52
C SER A 542 -30.76 -1.96 3.44
N ALA A 543 -32.05 -1.65 3.66
CA ALA A 543 -32.94 -2.43 4.51
C ALA A 543 -32.94 -3.91 4.09
N TYR A 544 -32.26 -4.72 4.89
CA TYR A 544 -32.09 -6.14 4.61
C TYR A 544 -33.32 -6.91 5.11
N THR A 545 -34.18 -7.30 4.18
CA THR A 545 -35.37 -8.09 4.47
C THR A 545 -35.08 -9.60 4.40
N GLU A 546 -35.91 -10.41 5.04
CA GLU A 546 -35.85 -11.88 4.90
C GLU A 546 -36.02 -12.33 3.43
N GLU A 547 -36.67 -11.53 2.59
CA GLU A 547 -36.80 -11.79 1.15
C GLU A 547 -35.45 -11.68 0.43
N TYR A 548 -34.66 -10.65 0.74
CA TYR A 548 -33.30 -10.50 0.21
C TYR A 548 -32.33 -11.56 0.75
N LYS A 549 -32.59 -12.10 1.94
CA LYS A 549 -31.89 -13.26 2.48
C LYS A 549 -32.20 -14.54 1.72
N PHE A 550 -33.47 -14.79 1.48
CA PHE A 550 -33.89 -15.90 0.65
C PHE A 550 -33.31 -15.81 -0.76
N ALA A 551 -33.36 -14.63 -1.39
CA ALA A 551 -32.78 -14.40 -2.71
C ALA A 551 -31.27 -14.69 -2.74
N PHE A 552 -30.52 -14.24 -1.72
CA PHE A 552 -29.09 -14.56 -1.58
C PHE A 552 -28.84 -16.06 -1.43
N GLU A 553 -29.61 -16.76 -0.59
CA GLU A 553 -29.45 -18.20 -0.40
C GLU A 553 -29.69 -18.98 -1.70
N VAL A 554 -30.73 -18.60 -2.46
CA VAL A 554 -30.98 -19.17 -3.80
C VAL A 554 -29.87 -18.81 -4.78
N SER A 555 -29.26 -17.63 -4.68
CA SER A 555 -28.19 -17.20 -5.61
C SER A 555 -26.98 -18.15 -5.60
N THR A 556 -26.72 -18.82 -4.47
CA THR A 556 -25.63 -19.80 -4.31
C THR A 556 -25.80 -21.07 -5.15
N THR A 557 -27.01 -21.37 -5.64
CA THR A 557 -27.26 -22.51 -6.55
C THR A 557 -26.49 -22.40 -7.87
N LEU A 558 -26.13 -21.17 -8.28
CA LEU A 558 -25.34 -20.90 -9.48
C LEU A 558 -23.88 -21.37 -9.40
N PHE A 559 -23.36 -21.74 -8.22
CA PHE A 559 -21.95 -22.13 -8.11
C PHE A 559 -21.57 -23.35 -8.95
N LYS A 560 -22.45 -24.36 -9.08
CA LYS A 560 -22.18 -25.51 -9.98
C LYS A 560 -22.13 -25.11 -11.46
N PRO A 561 -23.12 -24.38 -12.00
CA PRO A 561 -23.04 -23.80 -13.36
C PRO A 561 -21.80 -22.92 -13.58
N ILE A 562 -21.45 -22.08 -12.60
CA ILE A 562 -20.26 -21.22 -12.64
C ILE A 562 -18.99 -22.06 -12.78
N VAL A 563 -18.84 -23.10 -11.96
CA VAL A 563 -17.70 -24.01 -12.00
C VAL A 563 -17.61 -24.73 -13.35
N ASP A 564 -18.73 -25.24 -13.87
CA ASP A 564 -18.78 -25.93 -15.17
C ASP A 564 -18.37 -25.02 -16.33
N SER A 565 -18.87 -23.78 -16.34
CA SER A 565 -18.51 -22.77 -17.34
C SER A 565 -17.03 -22.37 -17.24
N LEU A 566 -16.49 -22.21 -16.02
CA LEU A 566 -15.08 -21.92 -15.80
C LEU A 566 -14.18 -23.07 -16.27
N VAL A 567 -14.52 -24.31 -15.96
CA VAL A 567 -13.78 -25.50 -16.45
C VAL A 567 -13.77 -25.51 -17.97
N THR A 568 -14.93 -25.30 -18.59
CA THR A 568 -15.03 -25.23 -20.06
C THR A 568 -14.13 -24.14 -20.64
N LYS A 569 -14.19 -22.92 -20.07
CA LYS A 569 -13.33 -21.80 -20.48
C LYS A 569 -11.85 -22.11 -20.25
N PHE A 570 -11.48 -22.72 -19.14
CA PHE A 570 -10.09 -23.10 -18.85
C PHE A 570 -9.49 -23.98 -19.94
N PHE A 571 -10.21 -24.99 -20.41
CA PHE A 571 -9.71 -25.85 -21.48
C PHE A 571 -9.56 -25.12 -22.83
N THR A 572 -10.32 -24.03 -23.07
CA THR A 572 -10.07 -23.16 -24.24
C THR A 572 -8.74 -22.40 -24.17
N PHE A 573 -8.23 -22.11 -22.97
CA PHE A 573 -6.89 -21.52 -22.80
C PHE A 573 -5.77 -22.51 -23.14
N VAL A 574 -5.98 -23.80 -22.91
CA VAL A 574 -4.94 -24.81 -23.18
C VAL A 574 -4.56 -24.81 -24.67
N SER A 575 -5.56 -24.68 -25.55
CA SER A 575 -5.37 -24.64 -27.00
C SER A 575 -5.07 -23.24 -27.57
N SER A 576 -5.15 -22.18 -26.76
CA SER A 576 -5.00 -20.81 -27.25
C SER A 576 -3.54 -20.35 -27.28
N LYS A 577 -3.27 -19.31 -28.06
CA LYS A 577 -2.02 -18.55 -28.03
C LYS A 577 -2.16 -17.28 -27.19
N ALA A 578 -2.81 -17.40 -26.03
CA ALA A 578 -2.95 -16.27 -25.11
C ALA A 578 -1.58 -15.81 -24.60
N GLU A 579 -1.53 -14.59 -24.07
CA GLU A 579 -0.32 -14.06 -23.43
C GLU A 579 0.01 -14.80 -22.12
N GLU A 580 1.29 -14.82 -21.74
CA GLU A 580 1.77 -15.49 -20.52
C GLU A 580 1.08 -14.97 -19.25
N THR A 581 0.79 -13.66 -19.21
CA THR A 581 0.05 -13.00 -18.12
C THR A 581 -1.33 -13.61 -17.93
N MET A 582 -2.06 -13.90 -19.01
CA MET A 582 -3.37 -14.54 -18.98
C MET A 582 -3.29 -15.97 -18.42
N PHE A 583 -2.29 -16.75 -18.83
CA PHE A 583 -2.06 -18.10 -18.31
C PHE A 583 -1.75 -18.10 -16.81
N PHE A 584 -0.96 -17.14 -16.35
CA PHE A 584 -0.68 -16.96 -14.94
C PHE A 584 -1.96 -16.65 -14.15
N LYS A 585 -2.76 -15.68 -14.61
CA LYS A 585 -3.99 -15.25 -13.92
C LYS A 585 -5.08 -16.33 -13.88
N ILE A 586 -5.30 -17.06 -14.98
CA ILE A 586 -6.28 -18.16 -14.98
C ILE A 586 -5.83 -19.30 -14.06
N THR A 587 -4.53 -19.60 -14.01
CA THR A 587 -3.98 -20.61 -13.11
C THR A 587 -4.17 -20.20 -11.65
N GLN A 588 -3.82 -18.95 -11.30
CA GLN A 588 -4.06 -18.40 -9.97
C GLN A 588 -5.53 -18.47 -9.57
N LEU A 589 -6.45 -18.16 -10.49
CA LEU A 589 -7.88 -18.25 -10.26
C LEU A 589 -8.29 -19.65 -9.83
N PHE A 590 -7.87 -20.68 -10.54
CA PHE A 590 -8.21 -22.07 -10.19
C PHE A 590 -7.58 -22.51 -8.87
N LEU A 591 -6.35 -22.10 -8.57
CA LEU A 591 -5.71 -22.43 -7.29
C LEU A 591 -6.49 -21.87 -6.10
N ILE A 592 -6.90 -20.59 -6.16
CA ILE A 592 -7.70 -19.99 -5.08
C ILE A 592 -9.11 -20.59 -5.07
N MET A 593 -9.73 -20.76 -6.24
CA MET A 593 -11.08 -21.31 -6.36
C MET A 593 -11.18 -22.71 -5.76
N ILE A 594 -10.20 -23.58 -6.00
CA ILE A 594 -10.14 -24.92 -5.42
C ILE A 594 -10.15 -24.83 -3.90
N GLU A 595 -9.39 -23.94 -3.27
CA GLU A 595 -9.39 -23.83 -1.80
C GLU A 595 -10.71 -23.26 -1.24
N SER A 596 -11.39 -22.39 -1.99
CA SER A 596 -12.66 -21.78 -1.58
C SER A 596 -13.89 -22.70 -1.72
N MET A 597 -13.79 -23.87 -2.37
CA MET A 597 -14.94 -24.77 -2.56
C MET A 597 -15.31 -25.58 -1.32
N SER A 598 -16.60 -25.71 -1.04
CA SER A 598 -17.14 -26.75 -0.16
C SER A 598 -16.88 -28.15 -0.72
N LYS A 599 -17.01 -29.20 0.10
CA LYS A 599 -16.79 -30.58 -0.35
C LYS A 599 -17.70 -30.97 -1.52
N ASP A 600 -18.99 -30.64 -1.46
CA ASP A 600 -19.96 -31.00 -2.48
C ASP A 600 -19.68 -30.32 -3.83
N VAL A 601 -19.25 -29.05 -3.80
CA VAL A 601 -18.87 -28.31 -5.02
C VAL A 601 -17.53 -28.80 -5.56
N PHE A 602 -16.59 -29.13 -4.67
CA PHE A 602 -15.29 -29.67 -5.06
C PHE A 602 -15.40 -31.06 -5.70
N ASP A 603 -16.25 -31.95 -5.16
CA ASP A 603 -16.48 -33.26 -5.76
C ASP A 603 -17.10 -33.13 -7.17
N TYR A 604 -18.05 -32.20 -7.35
CA TYR A 604 -18.59 -31.85 -8.67
C TYR A 604 -17.54 -31.27 -9.62
N PHE A 605 -16.69 -30.36 -9.13
CA PHE A 605 -15.56 -29.82 -9.89
C PHE A 605 -14.63 -30.95 -10.36
N CYS A 606 -14.26 -31.88 -9.48
CA CYS A 606 -13.37 -32.99 -9.83
C CYS A 606 -13.97 -33.87 -10.93
N GLU A 607 -15.25 -34.22 -10.82
CA GLU A 607 -15.95 -35.02 -11.82
C GLU A 607 -15.92 -34.34 -13.20
N LYS A 608 -16.28 -33.05 -13.26
CA LYS A 608 -16.26 -32.27 -14.50
C LYS A 608 -14.86 -32.08 -15.05
N PHE A 609 -13.92 -31.66 -14.21
CA PHE A 609 -12.54 -31.41 -14.63
C PHE A 609 -11.88 -32.68 -15.19
N ILE A 610 -12.03 -33.82 -14.52
CA ILE A 610 -11.52 -35.11 -15.00
C ILE A 610 -12.21 -35.52 -16.30
N SER A 611 -13.53 -35.31 -16.41
CA SER A 611 -14.26 -35.60 -17.66
C SER A 611 -13.71 -34.80 -18.84
N TYR A 612 -13.41 -33.51 -18.67
CA TYR A 612 -12.80 -32.69 -19.72
C TYR A 612 -11.34 -33.06 -19.97
N LEU A 613 -10.59 -33.41 -18.92
CA LEU A 613 -9.19 -33.83 -19.02
C LEU A 613 -9.05 -35.11 -19.85
N LEU A 614 -10.00 -36.05 -19.71
CA LEU A 614 -10.03 -37.32 -20.44
C LEU A 614 -10.79 -37.24 -21.78
N ASP A 615 -11.43 -36.12 -22.12
CA ASP A 615 -12.14 -35.96 -23.39
C ASP A 615 -11.14 -35.66 -24.52
N ASP A 616 -11.09 -36.57 -25.50
CA ASP A 616 -10.09 -36.63 -26.57
C ASP A 616 -10.27 -35.56 -27.67
N SER A 617 -11.29 -34.69 -27.57
CA SER A 617 -11.90 -34.12 -28.78
C SER A 617 -11.38 -32.75 -29.26
N SER A 618 -10.61 -31.95 -28.49
CA SER A 618 -10.27 -30.60 -29.00
C SER A 618 -9.01 -29.90 -28.48
N TYR A 619 -8.73 -29.90 -27.18
CA TYR A 619 -7.77 -28.92 -26.62
C TYR A 619 -6.28 -29.29 -26.83
N LEU A 620 -5.97 -30.56 -27.13
CA LEU A 620 -4.61 -31.03 -27.43
C LEU A 620 -4.27 -31.04 -28.93
N ASN A 621 -5.26 -30.84 -29.79
CA ASN A 621 -5.11 -30.86 -31.25
C ASN A 621 -4.62 -29.50 -31.77
N CYS A 622 -3.52 -28.98 -31.23
CA CYS A 622 -2.89 -27.72 -31.65
C CYS A 622 -1.36 -27.83 -31.60
N LEU A 623 -0.62 -27.03 -32.38
CA LEU A 623 0.85 -27.10 -32.46
C LEU A 623 1.59 -27.03 -31.12
N SER A 624 1.05 -26.32 -30.12
CA SER A 624 1.74 -26.05 -28.85
C SER A 624 0.74 -25.83 -27.72
N PRO A 625 0.15 -26.89 -27.15
CA PRO A 625 -0.80 -26.76 -26.05
C PRO A 625 -0.10 -26.34 -24.77
N ASN A 626 -0.77 -25.50 -23.99
CA ASN A 626 -0.27 -25.02 -22.71
C ASN A 626 -0.54 -26.06 -21.61
N VAL A 627 0.07 -27.26 -21.71
CA VAL A 627 -0.20 -28.38 -20.78
C VAL A 627 0.20 -28.05 -19.34
N VAL A 628 1.12 -27.10 -19.14
CA VAL A 628 1.59 -26.66 -17.81
C VAL A 628 0.44 -26.18 -16.93
N ILE A 629 -0.50 -25.38 -17.45
CA ILE A 629 -1.62 -24.87 -16.62
C ILE A 629 -2.50 -26.03 -16.14
N VAL A 630 -2.74 -27.03 -17.01
CA VAL A 630 -3.52 -28.23 -16.68
C VAL A 630 -2.81 -29.05 -15.62
N ALA A 631 -1.50 -29.25 -15.75
CA ALA A 631 -0.69 -30.00 -14.79
C ALA A 631 -0.71 -29.35 -13.40
N VAL A 632 -0.59 -28.03 -13.32
CA VAL A 632 -0.62 -27.27 -12.05
C VAL A 632 -1.99 -27.39 -11.38
N VAL A 633 -3.09 -27.18 -12.12
CA VAL A 633 -4.45 -27.28 -11.57
C VAL A 633 -4.76 -28.72 -11.13
N THR A 634 -4.38 -29.71 -11.94
CA THR A 634 -4.51 -31.13 -11.59
C THR A 634 -3.72 -31.47 -10.32
N GLY A 635 -2.50 -30.97 -10.19
CA GLY A 635 -1.67 -31.14 -8.99
C GLY A 635 -2.33 -30.56 -7.74
N CYS A 636 -2.94 -29.37 -7.84
CA CYS A 636 -3.69 -28.76 -6.73
C CYS A 636 -4.94 -29.58 -6.35
N MET A 637 -5.72 -30.01 -7.34
CA MET A 637 -6.87 -30.90 -7.14
C MET A 637 -6.48 -32.19 -6.41
N LEU A 638 -5.37 -32.82 -6.82
CA LEU A 638 -4.86 -34.04 -6.21
C LEU A 638 -4.34 -33.81 -4.78
N LYS A 639 -3.66 -32.69 -4.52
CA LYS A 639 -3.22 -32.31 -3.15
C LYS A 639 -4.40 -32.20 -2.19
N ARG A 640 -5.53 -31.67 -2.66
CA ARG A 640 -6.75 -31.56 -1.86
C ARG A 640 -7.44 -32.91 -1.64
N ASN A 641 -7.47 -33.78 -2.65
CA ASN A 641 -8.04 -35.14 -2.54
C ASN A 641 -7.14 -36.22 -3.14
N ASN A 642 -6.26 -36.75 -2.29
CA ASN A 642 -5.29 -37.80 -2.66
C ASN A 642 -5.93 -39.11 -3.17
N LYS A 643 -7.23 -39.35 -2.93
CA LYS A 643 -7.91 -40.58 -3.38
C LYS A 643 -8.09 -40.64 -4.89
N LEU A 644 -8.08 -39.50 -5.57
CA LEU A 644 -8.22 -39.40 -7.02
C LEU A 644 -6.94 -39.80 -7.78
N PHE A 645 -5.80 -39.85 -7.10
CA PHE A 645 -4.50 -40.10 -7.71
C PHE A 645 -4.42 -41.46 -8.42
N LYS A 646 -4.80 -42.54 -7.71
CA LYS A 646 -4.70 -43.90 -8.25
C LYS A 646 -5.60 -44.11 -9.48
N PRO A 647 -6.91 -43.80 -9.44
CA PRO A 647 -7.78 -43.92 -10.62
C PRO A 647 -7.30 -43.08 -11.81
N LEU A 648 -6.77 -41.88 -11.57
CA LEU A 648 -6.32 -40.99 -12.64
C LEU A 648 -5.06 -41.54 -13.33
N ILE A 649 -4.09 -42.05 -12.58
CA ILE A 649 -2.90 -42.70 -13.15
C ILE A 649 -3.25 -43.96 -13.91
N GLU A 650 -4.17 -44.79 -13.40
CA GLU A 650 -4.64 -45.98 -14.11
C GLU A 650 -5.27 -45.60 -15.46
N SER A 651 -6.06 -44.52 -15.49
CA SER A 651 -6.64 -43.98 -16.73
C SER A 651 -5.57 -43.45 -17.69
N PHE A 652 -4.59 -42.70 -17.19
CA PHE A 652 -3.49 -42.19 -18.01
C PHE A 652 -2.61 -43.30 -18.57
N ALA A 653 -2.30 -44.34 -17.79
CA ALA A 653 -1.51 -45.47 -18.26
C ALA A 653 -2.19 -46.17 -19.44
N VAL A 654 -3.51 -46.41 -19.36
CA VAL A 654 -4.28 -47.01 -20.46
C VAL A 654 -4.27 -46.13 -21.71
N ASN A 655 -4.36 -44.81 -21.55
CA ASN A 655 -4.35 -43.89 -22.69
C ASN A 655 -2.96 -43.74 -23.31
N ILE A 656 -1.90 -43.68 -22.49
CA ILE A 656 -0.50 -43.68 -22.96
C ILE A 656 -0.21 -44.97 -23.73
N ASP A 657 -0.59 -46.15 -23.20
CA ASP A 657 -0.38 -47.43 -23.88
C ASP A 657 -1.09 -47.46 -25.24
N LYS A 658 -2.34 -46.97 -25.33
CA LYS A 658 -3.06 -46.84 -26.61
C LYS A 658 -2.36 -45.90 -27.59
N GLU A 659 -1.91 -44.74 -27.14
CA GLU A 659 -1.24 -43.76 -27.99
C GLU A 659 0.12 -44.28 -28.48
N VAL A 660 0.90 -44.93 -27.60
CA VAL A 660 2.16 -45.60 -27.98
C VAL A 660 1.92 -46.74 -28.97
N GLU A 661 0.85 -47.52 -28.82
CA GLU A 661 0.49 -48.59 -29.76
C GLU A 661 0.07 -48.07 -31.13
N GLN A 662 -0.69 -46.97 -31.18
CA GLN A 662 -1.11 -46.32 -32.43
C GLN A 662 0.05 -45.65 -33.17
N HIS A 663 1.06 -45.16 -32.45
CA HIS A 663 2.18 -44.38 -32.98
C HIS A 663 3.48 -45.19 -33.15
N LYS A 664 3.40 -46.52 -33.27
CA LYS A 664 4.53 -47.41 -33.61
C LYS A 664 5.09 -47.12 -35.02
N GLY A 665 5.77 -45.99 -35.21
CA GLY A 665 6.55 -45.68 -36.41
C GLY A 665 6.75 -44.18 -36.71
N ASN A 666 8.02 -43.75 -36.73
CA ASN A 666 8.57 -42.52 -37.35
C ASN A 666 8.22 -41.20 -36.64
N VAL A 667 9.14 -40.42 -36.05
CA VAL A 667 10.42 -39.87 -36.56
C VAL A 667 11.22 -39.38 -35.35
N ARG A 668 12.56 -39.52 -35.34
CA ARG A 668 13.43 -38.79 -34.40
C ARG A 668 13.56 -37.33 -34.86
N SER A 669 12.55 -36.52 -34.61
CA SER A 669 12.60 -35.05 -34.73
C SER A 669 12.91 -34.46 -33.36
N ASN A 670 13.66 -33.35 -33.32
CA ASN A 670 13.82 -32.57 -32.08
C ASN A 670 12.61 -31.64 -31.82
N GLU A 671 11.63 -31.64 -32.74
CA GLU A 671 10.41 -30.83 -32.66
C GLU A 671 9.23 -31.72 -32.25
N LEU A 672 8.48 -31.27 -31.26
CA LEU A 672 7.25 -31.89 -30.76
C LEU A 672 6.17 -31.72 -31.82
N HIS A 673 5.64 -32.82 -32.38
CA HIS A 673 4.56 -32.75 -33.35
C HIS A 673 3.19 -32.75 -32.65
N GLU A 674 2.14 -32.27 -33.32
CA GLU A 674 0.77 -32.22 -32.75
C GLU A 674 0.27 -33.58 -32.24
N ARG A 675 0.69 -34.66 -32.89
CA ARG A 675 0.41 -36.05 -32.50
C ARG A 675 1.12 -36.48 -31.21
N ASP A 676 2.23 -35.82 -30.87
CA ASP A 676 3.03 -36.13 -29.69
C ASP A 676 2.54 -35.38 -28.44
N ASN A 677 1.71 -34.34 -28.59
CA ASN A 677 1.16 -33.56 -27.46
C ASN A 677 0.35 -34.38 -26.45
N ARG A 678 -0.17 -35.53 -26.88
CA ARG A 678 -0.96 -36.44 -26.05
C ARG A 678 -0.09 -37.33 -25.17
N LEU A 679 1.14 -37.61 -25.60
CA LEU A 679 2.16 -38.38 -24.86
C LEU A 679 2.92 -37.44 -23.92
#